data_AF-A0AAC9GI01-F1
#
_entry.id   AF-A0AAC9GI01-F1
#
_cell.length_a   1.000
_cell.length_b   1.000
_cell.length_c   1.000
_cell.angle_alpha   90.00
_cell.angle_beta   90.00
_cell.angle_gamma   90.00
#
_symmetry.space_group_name_H-M   'P 1'
#
loop_
_entity.id
_entity.type
_entity.pdbx_description
1 polymer ?
#
loop_
_entity_poly.entity_id
_entity_poly.type
_entity_poly.pdbx_seq_one_letter_code
_entity_poly.pdbx_strand_id
1 'polypeptide(L)'
;MRKNPTSILAIVCVLALLGIIYATMMPQGISKDDEALAEFSTERALNQVEIIAQKPHYVGSTNHELVANYLKLELNRIGLETSVQEGFTLNDKGLLVKSKNILARIKGTNNTKALLLLSHYDSAPHSFSKGASDDASGVATILEGVRAFLYSKHPQKNDIIILFSDAEELGLNGAALFVNKHPWAKDVGLVLNFEARGSSGPSYMLMETNKGNQALVQEFTKAKPSHPVSNSLMYSIYKMLPNDTDLTVFREQGNIQGFNFAFIDGHFNYHTQQDDVQHLNKTTLAHQGTYIMPLLKYFTNIDLNQTESTEDDVYFSAPFTFISYPFTWVMPMTLIAFGLLVLFIFVGKVKRIITFTEIFKGFVPLLGSIIIAGLVTFLGWKLILEIYPQYSDLLNGFTYNGHAYIGAFVTLSIAICFAFYHHFSEAKTTMNHFVAPLLLWIIINAFLANSLTGAGFLIIPVYFGILLFGIFVFTQHYSLGMNLLFSIPALAIVAPFIVMFPIGLGLKILYGSAVLTVLLFGLLLPIFGAFAKKGAWIVVFFITSIAFFIYAGYHSGYEYGKAKSNSLLYVYNADNNSAAWTTYDTNLDEWTKSYLGEKNQKAVGLNTLPLTSKYNTTFTYSAIAPVVDVPKPTIQFLRDSVIGNNRYLKIKITPNRKVNRYDIFANPKMTFYNFKANGVATSGEKTNRLEREGSKILCYYVVGNEPLEMEFYINKSSVFDMDLIESSFDLMSNPLLNVKPRENWMMPTPFVLNDAVMIQQKIKRYTPPVKPIETAPVVDSLAISKDSIKPAVTPE
;
A
#
# COMPACT_ATOMS: atom_id res chain seq x y z
N MET A 1 -41.08 -19.75 -36.02
CA MET A 1 -39.92 -19.57 -35.11
C MET A 1 -40.09 -18.26 -34.34
N ARG A 2 -40.62 -18.30 -33.10
CA ARG A 2 -40.73 -17.07 -32.29
C ARG A 2 -39.33 -16.62 -31.89
N LYS A 3 -38.92 -15.41 -32.32
CA LYS A 3 -37.74 -14.73 -31.77
C LYS A 3 -37.97 -14.63 -30.26
N ASN A 4 -37.19 -15.35 -29.46
CA ASN A 4 -37.33 -15.32 -28.01
C ASN A 4 -36.29 -14.32 -27.45
N PRO A 5 -36.64 -13.06 -27.17
CA PRO A 5 -35.70 -12.02 -26.73
C PRO A 5 -35.17 -12.25 -25.29
N THR A 6 -35.44 -13.40 -24.69
CA THR A 6 -35.17 -13.71 -23.28
C THR A 6 -33.69 -13.67 -22.91
N SER A 7 -32.77 -14.08 -23.81
CA SER A 7 -31.33 -14.00 -23.50
C SER A 7 -30.79 -12.56 -23.49
N ILE A 8 -31.31 -11.69 -24.38
CA ILE A 8 -30.92 -10.27 -24.40
C ILE A 8 -31.44 -9.59 -23.13
N LEU A 9 -32.72 -9.82 -22.80
CA LEU A 9 -33.32 -9.31 -21.57
C LEU A 9 -32.55 -9.78 -20.33
N ALA A 10 -32.16 -11.05 -20.26
CA ALA A 10 -31.37 -11.59 -19.16
C ALA A 10 -30.03 -10.84 -18.98
N ILE A 11 -29.29 -10.61 -20.07
CA ILE A 11 -28.01 -9.88 -20.02
C ILE A 11 -28.23 -8.42 -19.61
N VAL A 12 -29.25 -7.74 -20.14
CA VAL A 12 -29.58 -6.37 -19.74
C VAL A 12 -29.91 -6.32 -18.25
N CYS A 13 -30.68 -7.26 -17.72
CA CYS A 13 -30.98 -7.33 -16.29
C CYS A 13 -29.73 -7.59 -15.43
N VAL A 14 -28.84 -8.51 -15.85
CA VAL A 14 -27.58 -8.76 -15.13
C VAL A 14 -26.69 -7.52 -15.13
N LEU A 15 -26.56 -6.82 -16.26
CA LEU A 15 -25.79 -5.58 -16.35
C LEU A 15 -26.42 -4.45 -15.51
N ALA A 16 -27.75 -4.34 -15.49
CA ALA A 16 -28.45 -3.36 -14.65
C ALA A 16 -28.23 -3.65 -13.16
N LEU A 17 -28.30 -4.92 -12.74
CA LEU A 17 -28.01 -5.33 -11.35
C LEU A 17 -26.57 -5.01 -10.97
N LEU A 18 -25.59 -5.33 -11.83
CA LEU A 18 -24.20 -4.96 -11.60
C LEU A 18 -24.02 -3.45 -11.51
N GLY A 19 -24.68 -2.68 -12.39
CA GLY A 19 -24.69 -1.22 -12.35
C GLY A 19 -25.20 -0.67 -11.01
N ILE A 20 -26.29 -1.22 -10.49
CA ILE A 20 -26.82 -0.85 -9.16
C ILE A 20 -25.82 -1.21 -8.05
N ILE A 21 -25.26 -2.43 -8.07
CA ILE A 21 -24.28 -2.88 -7.08
C ILE A 21 -23.11 -1.90 -7.00
N TYR A 22 -22.46 -1.62 -8.14
CA TYR A 22 -21.31 -0.70 -8.18
C TYR A 22 -21.70 0.75 -7.86
N ALA A 23 -22.87 1.21 -8.28
CA ALA A 23 -23.37 2.56 -7.94
C ALA A 23 -23.64 2.73 -6.43
N THR A 24 -23.98 1.65 -5.71
CA THR A 24 -24.23 1.73 -4.26
C THR A 24 -22.95 1.71 -3.41
N MET A 25 -21.81 1.30 -3.99
CA MET A 25 -20.53 1.23 -3.27
C MET A 25 -19.92 2.61 -2.98
N MET A 26 -20.34 3.66 -3.68
CA MET A 26 -19.81 5.01 -3.50
C MET A 26 -20.91 6.06 -3.65
N PRO A 27 -20.75 7.25 -3.04
CA PRO A 27 -21.61 8.38 -3.35
C PRO A 27 -21.51 8.72 -4.85
N GLN A 28 -22.65 9.08 -5.45
CA GLN A 28 -22.75 9.40 -6.88
C GLN A 28 -22.50 10.88 -7.21
N GLY A 29 -22.24 11.69 -6.19
CA GLY A 29 -21.97 13.12 -6.30
C GLY A 29 -21.09 13.60 -5.16
N ILE A 30 -20.64 14.84 -5.26
CA ILE A 30 -19.83 15.51 -4.23
C ILE A 30 -20.64 16.63 -3.59
N SER A 31 -20.48 16.78 -2.28
CA SER A 31 -21.01 17.93 -1.54
C SER A 31 -20.25 19.20 -1.92
N LYS A 32 -20.99 20.30 -2.09
CA LYS A 32 -20.48 21.62 -2.48
C LYS A 32 -20.22 22.53 -1.28
N ASP A 33 -19.52 23.63 -1.51
CA ASP A 33 -19.18 24.63 -0.49
C ASP A 33 -20.39 25.33 0.13
N ASP A 34 -21.53 25.40 -0.56
CA ASP A 34 -22.79 25.96 -0.06
C ASP A 34 -23.56 25.01 0.87
N GLU A 35 -23.05 23.80 1.11
CA GLU A 35 -23.59 22.93 2.14
C GLU A 35 -23.51 23.56 3.53
N ALA A 36 -24.51 23.24 4.34
CA ALA A 36 -24.63 23.70 5.71
C ALA A 36 -23.30 23.49 6.46
N LEU A 37 -22.88 24.50 7.22
CA LEU A 37 -21.61 24.46 7.95
C LEU A 37 -21.55 23.32 8.99
N ALA A 38 -22.69 22.76 9.39
CA ALA A 38 -22.81 21.60 10.28
C ALA A 38 -22.59 20.25 9.57
N GLU A 39 -22.53 20.25 8.25
CA GLU A 39 -22.32 19.06 7.41
C GLU A 39 -20.94 19.10 6.73
N PHE A 40 -20.50 17.93 6.27
CA PHE A 40 -19.21 17.73 5.61
C PHE A 40 -19.28 18.16 4.14
N SER A 41 -18.44 19.13 3.73
CA SER A 41 -18.27 19.49 2.32
C SER A 41 -17.02 18.86 1.73
N THR A 42 -17.22 18.11 0.64
CA THR A 42 -16.13 17.56 -0.17
C THR A 42 -15.31 18.68 -0.80
N GLU A 43 -15.94 19.78 -1.22
CA GLU A 43 -15.25 20.93 -1.82
C GLU A 43 -14.36 21.65 -0.80
N ARG A 44 -14.81 21.82 0.46
CA ARG A 44 -13.97 22.37 1.54
C ARG A 44 -12.79 21.45 1.85
N ALA A 45 -13.00 20.14 1.86
CA ALA A 45 -11.91 19.18 2.02
C ALA A 45 -10.93 19.23 0.83
N LEU A 46 -11.41 19.32 -0.42
CA LEU A 46 -10.56 19.47 -1.60
C LEU A 46 -9.69 20.73 -1.54
N ASN A 47 -10.23 21.86 -1.06
CA ASN A 47 -9.44 23.09 -0.88
C ASN A 47 -8.25 22.88 0.07
N GLN A 48 -8.40 22.05 1.10
CA GLN A 48 -7.31 21.68 2.01
C GLN A 48 -6.26 20.80 1.29
N VAL A 49 -6.71 19.80 0.53
CA VAL A 49 -5.84 18.95 -0.31
C VAL A 49 -5.03 19.80 -1.28
N GLU A 50 -5.66 20.77 -1.95
CA GLU A 50 -5.03 21.68 -2.89
C GLU A 50 -3.92 22.53 -2.26
N ILE A 51 -4.03 22.86 -0.98
CA ILE A 51 -3.03 23.65 -0.25
C ILE A 51 -1.87 22.75 0.21
N ILE A 52 -2.17 21.56 0.74
CA ILE A 52 -1.16 20.62 1.25
C ILE A 52 -0.31 20.08 0.10
N ALA A 53 -0.96 19.62 -0.98
CA ALA A 53 -0.34 18.91 -2.09
C ALA A 53 0.21 19.83 -3.21
N GLN A 54 0.50 21.10 -2.91
CA GLN A 54 1.12 22.01 -3.89
C GLN A 54 2.53 21.56 -4.27
N LYS A 55 3.28 21.03 -3.30
CA LYS A 55 4.66 20.57 -3.43
C LYS A 55 4.88 19.32 -2.58
N PRO A 56 5.88 18.48 -2.92
CA PRO A 56 6.27 17.35 -2.09
C PRO A 56 6.58 17.79 -0.66
N HIS A 57 6.00 17.11 0.31
CA HIS A 57 6.10 17.41 1.74
C HIS A 57 6.64 16.22 2.53
N TYR A 58 7.61 15.51 1.95
CA TYR A 58 8.32 14.43 2.64
C TYR A 58 9.19 14.93 3.79
N VAL A 59 9.45 14.07 4.77
CA VAL A 59 10.24 14.38 5.97
C VAL A 59 11.58 15.02 5.62
N GLY A 60 11.85 16.19 6.21
CA GLY A 60 13.09 16.96 5.98
C GLY A 60 13.08 17.85 4.72
N SER A 61 12.02 17.83 3.91
CA SER A 61 11.79 18.83 2.86
C SER A 61 11.40 20.19 3.46
N THR A 62 11.53 21.26 2.67
CA THR A 62 11.07 22.59 3.11
C THR A 62 9.54 22.67 3.20
N ASN A 63 8.81 21.98 2.31
CA ASN A 63 7.35 22.03 2.30
C ASN A 63 6.73 21.27 3.47
N HIS A 64 7.41 20.23 3.97
CA HIS A 64 6.99 19.48 5.16
C HIS A 64 6.76 20.39 6.38
N GLU A 65 7.70 21.31 6.66
CA GLU A 65 7.53 22.30 7.74
C GLU A 65 6.41 23.31 7.45
N LEU A 66 6.18 23.67 6.18
CA LEU A 66 5.09 24.57 5.80
C LEU A 66 3.72 23.89 6.01
N VAL A 67 3.59 22.62 5.64
CA VAL A 67 2.40 21.82 5.88
C VAL A 67 2.16 21.65 7.38
N ALA A 68 3.18 21.26 8.17
CA ALA A 68 3.04 21.15 9.62
C ALA A 68 2.52 22.44 10.28
N ASN A 69 3.02 23.61 9.83
CA ASN A 69 2.53 24.90 10.32
C ASN A 69 1.13 25.24 9.81
N TYR A 70 0.80 24.89 8.57
CA TYR A 70 -0.56 25.02 8.04
C TYR A 70 -1.57 24.21 8.87
N LEU A 71 -1.29 22.95 9.18
CA LEU A 71 -2.17 22.10 9.98
C LEU A 71 -2.40 22.68 11.38
N LYS A 72 -1.35 23.21 12.01
CA LYS A 72 -1.49 23.93 13.28
C LYS A 72 -2.40 25.14 13.13
N LEU A 73 -2.25 25.93 12.07
CA LEU A 73 -3.09 27.11 11.82
C LEU A 73 -4.55 26.71 11.60
N GLU A 74 -4.83 25.67 10.82
CA GLU A 74 -6.20 25.20 10.56
C GLU A 74 -6.88 24.69 11.84
N LEU A 75 -6.18 23.90 12.66
CA LEU A 75 -6.70 23.44 13.95
C LEU A 75 -6.98 24.62 14.91
N ASN A 76 -6.08 25.62 14.97
CA ASN A 76 -6.31 26.82 15.77
C ASN A 76 -7.48 27.67 15.23
N ARG A 77 -7.66 27.77 13.91
CA ARG A 77 -8.78 28.50 13.27
C ARG A 77 -10.14 27.91 13.64
N ILE A 78 -10.24 26.60 13.83
CA ILE A 78 -11.46 25.93 14.31
C ILE A 78 -11.57 25.89 15.84
N GLY A 79 -10.68 26.61 16.55
CA GLY A 79 -10.75 26.84 18.00
C GLY A 79 -10.07 25.78 18.86
N LEU A 80 -9.18 24.97 18.30
CA LEU A 80 -8.47 23.92 19.03
C LEU A 80 -7.06 24.35 19.43
N GLU A 81 -6.65 24.01 20.65
CA GLU A 81 -5.26 24.17 21.08
C GLU A 81 -4.39 23.06 20.49
N THR A 82 -3.34 23.46 19.77
CA THR A 82 -2.43 22.54 19.09
C THR A 82 -1.15 22.31 19.88
N SER A 83 -0.70 21.06 19.96
CA SER A 83 0.62 20.68 20.46
C SER A 83 1.44 19.97 19.38
N VAL A 84 2.76 19.97 19.56
CA VAL A 84 3.70 19.28 18.68
C VAL A 84 4.50 18.29 19.51
N GLN A 85 4.63 17.06 19.01
CA GLN A 85 5.49 16.04 19.61
C GLN A 85 6.65 15.74 18.66
N GLU A 86 7.88 15.99 19.12
CA GLU A 86 9.09 15.72 18.35
C GLU A 86 10.00 14.71 19.07
N GLY A 87 10.62 13.81 18.30
CA GLY A 87 11.56 12.84 18.85
C GLY A 87 12.15 11.90 17.81
N PHE A 88 13.32 11.35 18.12
CA PHE A 88 13.89 10.25 17.36
C PHE A 88 13.17 8.94 17.67
N THR A 89 12.93 8.15 16.62
CA THR A 89 12.51 6.75 16.75
C THR A 89 13.36 5.88 15.85
N LEU A 90 13.73 4.71 16.36
CA LEU A 90 14.46 3.67 15.63
C LEU A 90 13.59 2.42 15.60
N ASN A 91 13.10 2.03 14.41
CA ASN A 91 12.28 0.83 14.27
C ASN A 91 13.14 -0.44 14.09
N ASP A 92 12.50 -1.60 14.17
CA ASP A 92 13.17 -2.90 14.12
C ASP A 92 13.83 -3.21 12.77
N LYS A 93 13.46 -2.48 11.71
CA LYS A 93 14.10 -2.54 10.38
C LYS A 93 15.36 -1.65 10.30
N GLY A 94 15.77 -1.05 11.41
CA GLY A 94 16.93 -0.17 11.51
C GLY A 94 16.69 1.23 10.93
N LEU A 95 15.44 1.67 10.79
CA LEU A 95 15.11 3.00 10.28
C LEU A 95 15.04 4.02 11.40
N LEU A 96 15.94 5.00 11.35
CA LEU A 96 16.01 6.14 12.26
C LEU A 96 15.46 7.39 11.56
N VAL A 97 14.63 8.14 12.26
CA VAL A 97 14.22 9.49 11.84
C VAL A 97 13.75 10.29 13.05
N LYS A 98 13.87 11.62 12.98
CA LYS A 98 13.28 12.55 13.94
C LYS A 98 11.91 12.97 13.42
N SER A 99 10.85 12.44 14.01
CA SER A 99 9.47 12.68 13.57
C SER A 99 8.87 13.85 14.33
N LYS A 100 7.90 14.56 13.73
CA LYS A 100 7.16 15.69 14.29
C LYS A 100 5.65 15.51 14.11
N ASN A 101 4.99 14.95 15.12
CA ASN A 101 3.53 14.81 15.11
C ASN A 101 2.83 16.13 15.47
N ILE A 102 1.69 16.40 14.85
CA ILE A 102 0.80 17.52 15.19
C ILE A 102 -0.45 16.98 15.88
N LEU A 103 -0.78 17.53 17.05
CA LEU A 103 -1.85 17.00 17.90
C LEU A 103 -2.82 18.09 18.35
N ALA A 104 -4.07 17.71 18.55
CA ALA A 104 -5.08 18.49 19.26
C ALA A 104 -6.00 17.56 20.07
N ARG A 105 -6.63 18.09 21.11
CA ARG A 105 -7.58 17.33 21.94
C ARG A 105 -8.84 18.15 22.23
N ILE A 106 -9.99 17.55 21.96
CA ILE A 106 -11.31 18.07 22.31
C ILE A 106 -11.78 17.31 23.55
N LYS A 107 -12.08 18.03 24.62
CA LYS A 107 -12.57 17.41 25.86
C LYS A 107 -14.05 17.04 25.75
N GLY A 108 -14.37 15.83 26.19
CA GLY A 108 -15.72 15.36 26.39
C GLY A 108 -16.28 15.71 27.76
N THR A 109 -17.57 15.48 27.93
CA THR A 109 -18.30 15.77 29.18
C THR A 109 -18.27 14.62 30.18
N ASN A 110 -18.03 13.38 29.73
CA ASN A 110 -18.00 12.18 30.57
C ASN A 110 -17.13 11.11 29.91
N ASN A 111 -15.82 11.35 29.91
CA ASN A 111 -14.85 10.62 29.09
C ASN A 111 -14.62 9.19 29.61
N THR A 112 -14.97 8.19 28.81
CA THR A 112 -14.64 6.77 29.09
C THR A 112 -13.24 6.43 28.59
N LYS A 113 -12.97 6.76 27.33
CA LYS A 113 -11.69 6.76 26.61
C LYS A 113 -11.79 7.79 25.49
N ALA A 114 -10.67 8.15 24.88
CA ALA A 114 -10.63 9.01 23.71
C ALA A 114 -10.84 8.24 22.40
N LEU A 115 -11.61 8.83 21.49
CA LEU A 115 -11.63 8.49 20.07
C LEU A 115 -10.47 9.21 19.38
N LEU A 116 -9.58 8.49 18.71
CA LEU A 116 -8.46 9.10 17.98
C LEU A 116 -8.75 9.12 16.48
N LEU A 117 -8.57 10.28 15.85
CA LEU A 117 -8.57 10.49 14.41
C LEU A 117 -7.12 10.54 13.94
N LEU A 118 -6.78 9.72 12.95
CA LEU A 118 -5.42 9.49 12.48
C LEU A 118 -5.33 9.61 10.96
N SER A 119 -4.27 10.27 10.50
CA SER A 119 -3.82 10.32 9.12
C SER A 119 -2.40 10.90 9.15
N HIS A 120 -1.51 10.44 8.27
CA HIS A 120 -0.17 10.99 8.18
C HIS A 120 -0.14 12.24 7.28
N TYR A 121 0.78 13.17 7.54
CA TYR A 121 0.89 14.39 6.72
C TYR A 121 2.18 14.46 5.90
N ASP A 122 3.13 13.54 6.06
CA ASP A 122 4.29 13.45 5.18
C ASP A 122 3.95 12.76 3.86
N SER A 123 4.65 13.13 2.78
CA SER A 123 4.53 12.46 1.47
C SER A 123 5.75 11.56 1.19
N ALA A 124 5.62 10.64 0.24
CA ALA A 124 6.74 9.83 -0.22
C ALA A 124 7.93 10.67 -0.74
N PRO A 125 9.18 10.43 -0.27
CA PRO A 125 10.34 11.25 -0.62
C PRO A 125 10.93 11.00 -2.01
N HIS A 126 11.05 9.74 -2.44
CA HIS A 126 12.00 9.36 -3.49
C HIS A 126 11.54 9.65 -4.93
N SER A 127 10.26 9.93 -5.11
CA SER A 127 9.63 10.23 -6.40
C SER A 127 9.12 11.66 -6.50
N PHE A 128 9.40 12.49 -5.49
CA PHE A 128 8.79 13.81 -5.36
C PHE A 128 7.25 13.74 -5.44
N SER A 129 6.66 12.76 -4.74
CA SER A 129 5.20 12.67 -4.60
C SER A 129 4.66 13.94 -3.95
N LYS A 130 3.54 14.46 -4.47
CA LYS A 130 2.86 15.61 -3.87
C LYS A 130 1.87 15.21 -2.77
N GLY A 131 1.58 13.91 -2.63
CA GLY A 131 0.77 13.38 -1.53
C GLY A 131 -0.69 13.80 -1.53
N ALA A 132 -1.29 14.09 -2.70
CA ALA A 132 -2.67 14.56 -2.74
C ALA A 132 -3.68 13.51 -2.28
N SER A 133 -3.48 12.28 -2.73
CA SER A 133 -4.21 11.12 -2.21
C SER A 133 -3.57 10.64 -0.93
N ASP A 134 -2.23 10.58 -0.89
CA ASP A 134 -1.40 9.89 0.11
C ASP A 134 -0.49 10.88 0.90
N ASP A 135 -0.95 11.49 1.99
CA ASP A 135 -2.31 11.38 2.54
C ASP A 135 -2.95 12.73 2.90
N ALA A 136 -2.76 13.74 2.05
CA ALA A 136 -3.50 14.99 2.18
C ALA A 136 -5.03 14.77 2.17
N SER A 137 -5.51 13.70 1.52
CA SER A 137 -6.92 13.34 1.48
C SER A 137 -7.47 12.90 2.85
N GLY A 138 -6.74 12.06 3.60
CA GLY A 138 -7.08 11.70 4.98
C GLY A 138 -7.02 12.89 5.92
N VAL A 139 -5.97 13.72 5.81
CA VAL A 139 -5.82 14.95 6.60
C VAL A 139 -7.00 15.90 6.38
N ALA A 140 -7.37 16.12 5.11
CA ALA A 140 -8.50 16.98 4.75
C ALA A 140 -9.84 16.42 5.23
N THR A 141 -10.03 15.10 5.17
CA THR A 141 -11.21 14.42 5.71
C THR A 141 -11.37 14.71 7.21
N ILE A 142 -10.28 14.61 7.98
CA ILE A 142 -10.29 14.90 9.41
C ILE A 142 -10.55 16.38 9.68
N LEU A 143 -9.84 17.29 9.01
CA LEU A 143 -10.01 18.74 9.22
C LEU A 143 -11.46 19.19 8.96
N GLU A 144 -12.04 18.80 7.82
CA GLU A 144 -13.43 19.16 7.49
C GLU A 144 -14.43 18.45 8.40
N GLY A 145 -14.21 17.17 8.72
CA GLY A 145 -15.09 16.41 9.62
C GLY A 145 -15.14 17.01 11.02
N VAL A 146 -13.99 17.37 11.59
CA VAL A 146 -13.90 18.03 12.91
C VAL A 146 -14.52 19.42 12.85
N ARG A 147 -14.26 20.21 11.80
CA ARG A 147 -14.89 21.54 11.62
C ARG A 147 -16.42 21.44 11.61
N ALA A 148 -16.98 20.53 10.81
CA ALA A 148 -18.41 20.31 10.72
C ALA A 148 -18.99 19.82 12.07
N PHE A 149 -18.32 18.87 12.72
CA PHE A 149 -18.70 18.35 14.03
C PHE A 149 -18.77 19.45 15.10
N LEU A 150 -17.72 20.28 15.22
CA LEU A 150 -17.68 21.39 16.17
C LEU A 150 -18.78 22.44 15.89
N TYR A 151 -19.00 22.77 14.62
CA TYR A 151 -20.06 23.72 14.23
C TYR A 151 -21.45 23.19 14.59
N SER A 152 -21.69 21.89 14.45
CA SER A 152 -22.97 21.26 14.77
C SER A 152 -23.32 21.30 16.26
N LYS A 153 -22.34 21.57 17.14
CA LYS A 153 -22.49 21.58 18.62
C LYS A 153 -23.11 20.28 19.15
N HIS A 154 -22.83 19.16 18.50
CA HIS A 154 -23.32 17.86 18.93
C HIS A 154 -22.75 17.52 20.31
N PRO A 155 -23.55 17.01 21.26
CA PRO A 155 -23.02 16.58 22.55
C PRO A 155 -21.97 15.47 22.38
N GLN A 156 -20.86 15.58 23.10
CA GLN A 156 -19.81 14.58 23.14
C GLN A 156 -19.46 14.18 24.58
N LYS A 157 -19.41 12.88 24.84
CA LYS A 157 -19.04 12.32 26.15
C LYS A 157 -17.56 12.01 26.22
N ASN A 158 -17.04 11.35 25.19
CA ASN A 158 -15.65 10.97 25.05
C ASN A 158 -14.81 12.12 24.52
N ASP A 159 -13.53 12.11 24.87
CA ASP A 159 -12.55 12.98 24.27
C ASP A 159 -12.32 12.59 22.80
N ILE A 160 -11.97 13.58 21.98
CA ILE A 160 -11.48 13.37 20.61
C ILE A 160 -10.01 13.79 20.59
N ILE A 161 -9.13 12.90 20.15
CA ILE A 161 -7.73 13.22 19.87
C ILE A 161 -7.59 13.28 18.35
N ILE A 162 -7.00 14.36 17.85
CA ILE A 162 -6.59 14.50 16.45
C ILE A 162 -5.09 14.31 16.44
N LEU A 163 -4.60 13.38 15.62
CA LEU A 163 -3.19 13.11 15.43
C LEU A 163 -2.90 13.11 13.93
N PHE A 164 -2.18 14.14 13.49
CA PHE A 164 -1.48 14.10 12.21
C PHE A 164 -0.06 13.60 12.45
N SER A 165 0.14 12.32 12.16
CA SER A 165 1.42 11.63 12.33
C SER A 165 2.41 12.02 11.24
N ASP A 166 3.69 11.86 11.56
CA ASP A 166 4.80 12.15 10.67
C ASP A 166 5.64 10.88 10.41
N ALA A 167 6.39 10.87 9.31
CA ALA A 167 7.28 9.79 8.92
C ALA A 167 6.58 8.41 8.81
N GLU A 168 5.33 8.39 8.34
CA GLU A 168 4.62 7.15 7.97
C GLU A 168 5.36 6.48 6.83
N GLU A 169 5.58 7.26 5.76
CA GLU A 169 6.11 6.87 4.45
C GLU A 169 7.52 6.26 4.49
N LEU A 170 8.20 6.49 5.62
CA LEU A 170 9.50 5.94 5.91
C LEU A 170 9.37 4.60 6.63
N GLY A 171 8.57 4.54 7.69
CA GLY A 171 8.45 3.36 8.53
C GLY A 171 7.61 3.53 9.80
N LEU A 172 6.51 4.30 9.72
CA LEU A 172 5.51 4.47 10.79
C LEU A 172 6.07 5.12 12.06
N ASN A 173 7.08 5.97 11.89
CA ASN A 173 7.94 6.44 12.97
C ASN A 173 7.23 7.45 13.90
N GLY A 174 6.30 8.25 13.36
CA GLY A 174 5.45 9.17 14.13
C GLY A 174 4.40 8.47 14.97
N ALA A 175 3.71 7.46 14.43
CA ALA A 175 2.80 6.64 15.23
C ALA A 175 3.55 5.90 16.35
N ALA A 176 4.74 5.36 16.06
CA ALA A 176 5.58 4.72 17.08
C ALA A 176 6.02 5.71 18.17
N LEU A 177 6.31 6.96 17.80
CA LEU A 177 6.63 8.03 18.76
C LEU A 177 5.42 8.34 19.65
N PHE A 178 4.22 8.43 19.08
CA PHE A 178 2.99 8.69 19.84
C PHE A 178 2.70 7.55 20.82
N VAL A 179 2.58 6.32 20.31
CA VAL A 179 2.17 5.14 21.09
C VAL A 179 3.14 4.87 22.25
N ASN A 180 4.45 4.98 22.00
CA ASN A 180 5.45 4.59 23.00
C ASN A 180 5.82 5.70 24.00
N LYS A 181 5.61 6.98 23.65
CA LYS A 181 6.12 8.11 24.45
C LYS A 181 5.07 9.14 24.85
N HIS A 182 3.94 9.24 24.14
CA HIS A 182 2.95 10.26 24.44
C HIS A 182 2.00 9.81 25.55
N PRO A 183 1.76 10.62 26.61
CA PRO A 183 0.87 10.23 27.70
C PRO A 183 -0.57 9.97 27.24
N TRP A 184 -1.05 10.68 26.22
CA TRP A 184 -2.40 10.49 25.69
C TRP A 184 -2.62 9.14 25.01
N ALA A 185 -1.58 8.40 24.62
CA ALA A 185 -1.75 7.08 24.01
C ALA A 185 -2.53 6.12 24.93
N LYS A 186 -2.38 6.25 26.25
CA LYS A 186 -3.10 5.43 27.25
C LYS A 186 -4.59 5.75 27.36
N ASP A 187 -4.98 6.94 26.90
CA ASP A 187 -6.36 7.42 26.93
C ASP A 187 -7.14 6.93 25.71
N VAL A 188 -6.46 6.54 24.63
CA VAL A 188 -7.10 6.10 23.39
C VAL A 188 -7.82 4.77 23.60
N GLY A 189 -9.09 4.71 23.18
CA GLY A 189 -9.90 3.48 23.17
C GLY A 189 -10.16 2.95 21.76
N LEU A 190 -10.17 3.81 20.75
CA LEU A 190 -10.46 3.45 19.36
C LEU A 190 -9.80 4.44 18.41
N VAL A 191 -9.31 3.95 17.27
CA VAL A 191 -8.72 4.78 16.20
C VAL A 191 -9.57 4.73 14.94
N LEU A 192 -9.80 5.88 14.31
CA LEU A 192 -10.26 6.01 12.92
C LEU A 192 -9.09 6.53 12.09
N ASN A 193 -8.50 5.67 11.26
CA ASN A 193 -7.40 6.00 10.37
C ASN A 193 -7.92 6.20 8.94
N PHE A 194 -7.63 7.34 8.33
CA PHE A 194 -7.95 7.62 6.93
C PHE A 194 -6.66 7.57 6.14
N GLU A 195 -6.69 6.90 4.99
CA GLU A 195 -5.49 6.50 4.23
C GLU A 195 -5.78 6.43 2.74
N ALA A 196 -4.71 6.35 1.93
CA ALA A 196 -4.80 6.04 0.52
C ALA A 196 -3.66 5.13 0.06
N ARG A 197 -4.01 4.19 -0.83
CA ARG A 197 -3.01 3.41 -1.60
C ARG A 197 -3.28 3.51 -3.09
N GLY A 198 -3.93 4.59 -3.50
CA GLY A 198 -4.43 4.82 -4.85
C GLY A 198 -4.92 6.25 -4.94
N SER A 199 -5.57 6.58 -6.04
CA SER A 199 -6.12 7.92 -6.32
C SER A 199 -7.62 7.89 -6.59
N SER A 200 -8.26 6.71 -6.58
CA SER A 200 -9.68 6.56 -6.88
C SER A 200 -10.30 5.28 -6.31
N GLY A 201 -11.59 5.10 -6.59
CA GLY A 201 -12.36 3.90 -6.23
C GLY A 201 -12.93 3.96 -4.81
N PRO A 202 -13.61 2.90 -4.37
CA PRO A 202 -14.20 2.85 -3.04
C PRO A 202 -13.12 2.93 -1.95
N SER A 203 -13.38 3.73 -0.91
CA SER A 203 -12.62 3.69 0.34
C SER A 203 -13.05 2.45 1.12
N TYR A 204 -12.20 1.45 1.10
CA TYR A 204 -12.43 0.20 1.80
C TYR A 204 -12.16 0.36 3.29
N MET A 205 -13.10 -0.06 4.12
CA MET A 205 -12.91 -0.13 5.56
C MET A 205 -12.28 -1.48 5.93
N LEU A 206 -11.16 -1.44 6.66
CA LEU A 206 -10.47 -2.60 7.24
C LEU A 206 -10.56 -2.49 8.77
N MET A 207 -11.06 -3.53 9.43
CA MET A 207 -11.10 -3.57 10.90
C MET A 207 -9.81 -4.15 11.46
N GLU A 208 -8.99 -3.33 12.09
CA GLU A 208 -7.72 -3.77 12.68
C GLU A 208 -7.88 -4.10 14.17
N THR A 209 -8.03 -5.40 14.46
CA THR A 209 -8.19 -5.93 15.83
C THR A 209 -7.04 -6.85 16.28
N ASN A 210 -6.78 -6.85 17.59
CA ASN A 210 -5.83 -7.76 18.26
C ASN A 210 -6.45 -9.09 18.71
N LYS A 211 -7.74 -9.07 19.06
CA LYS A 211 -8.53 -10.24 19.47
C LYS A 211 -9.65 -10.45 18.45
N GLY A 212 -10.88 -10.62 18.92
CA GLY A 212 -12.06 -10.78 18.08
C GLY A 212 -12.62 -9.45 17.56
N ASN A 213 -13.30 -9.50 16.40
CA ASN A 213 -13.86 -8.33 15.73
C ASN A 213 -15.32 -8.00 16.07
N GLN A 214 -16.04 -8.88 16.78
CA GLN A 214 -17.50 -8.82 16.91
C GLN A 214 -18.01 -7.47 17.45
N ALA A 215 -17.38 -6.95 18.50
CA ALA A 215 -17.81 -5.69 19.12
C ALA A 215 -17.65 -4.51 18.14
N LEU A 216 -16.53 -4.40 17.43
CA LEU A 216 -16.35 -3.38 16.39
C LEU A 216 -17.35 -3.51 15.24
N VAL A 217 -17.66 -4.74 14.81
CA VAL A 217 -18.67 -4.99 13.77
C VAL A 217 -20.05 -4.48 14.21
N GLN A 218 -20.44 -4.77 15.45
CA GLN A 218 -21.71 -4.29 16.00
C GLN A 218 -21.76 -2.77 16.12
N GLU A 219 -20.71 -2.15 16.65
CA GLU A 219 -20.65 -0.70 16.82
C GLU A 219 -20.59 0.05 15.48
N PHE A 220 -19.86 -0.48 14.49
CA PHE A 220 -19.85 0.06 13.12
C PHE A 220 -21.24 -0.02 12.47
N THR A 221 -21.96 -1.13 12.67
CA THR A 221 -23.34 -1.30 12.17
C THR A 221 -24.29 -0.28 12.80
N LYS A 222 -24.17 -0.05 14.12
CA LYS A 222 -24.99 0.92 14.86
C LYS A 222 -24.69 2.38 14.47
N ALA A 223 -23.46 2.68 14.05
CA ALA A 223 -23.08 3.98 13.53
C ALA A 223 -23.74 4.33 12.18
N LYS A 224 -24.21 3.32 11.43
CA LYS A 224 -24.96 3.47 10.16
C LYS A 224 -24.28 4.37 9.10
N PRO A 225 -23.02 4.09 8.71
CA PRO A 225 -22.43 4.74 7.55
C PRO A 225 -23.27 4.47 6.29
N SER A 226 -23.39 5.45 5.40
CA SER A 226 -24.30 5.35 4.24
C SER A 226 -23.78 4.47 3.11
N HIS A 227 -22.46 4.39 2.94
CA HIS A 227 -21.80 3.59 1.91
C HIS A 227 -20.76 2.65 2.51
N PRO A 228 -21.15 1.65 3.33
CA PRO A 228 -20.17 0.72 3.88
C PRO A 228 -19.59 -0.13 2.76
N VAL A 229 -18.27 -0.13 2.59
CA VAL A 229 -17.54 -1.02 1.68
C VAL A 229 -16.48 -1.77 2.48
N SER A 230 -16.81 -3.00 2.87
CA SER A 230 -15.92 -3.84 3.67
C SER A 230 -16.35 -5.31 3.63
N ASN A 231 -15.44 -6.21 4.01
CA ASN A 231 -15.74 -7.59 4.34
C ASN A 231 -14.61 -8.24 5.17
N SER A 232 -14.93 -9.27 5.93
CA SER A 232 -13.99 -9.98 6.82
C SER A 232 -12.87 -10.72 6.10
N LEU A 233 -13.03 -11.01 4.79
CA LEU A 233 -11.96 -11.59 3.97
C LEU A 233 -10.84 -10.57 3.69
N MET A 234 -11.19 -9.30 3.47
CA MET A 234 -10.20 -8.25 3.19
C MET A 234 -9.16 -8.10 4.29
N TYR A 235 -9.60 -8.02 5.54
CA TYR A 235 -8.68 -7.89 6.66
C TYR A 235 -7.81 -9.15 6.83
N SER A 236 -8.39 -10.33 6.60
CA SER A 236 -7.65 -11.59 6.67
C SER A 236 -6.53 -11.65 5.61
N ILE A 237 -6.78 -11.11 4.40
CA ILE A 237 -5.74 -10.98 3.36
C ILE A 237 -4.74 -9.88 3.73
N TYR A 238 -5.21 -8.72 4.20
CA TYR A 238 -4.37 -7.59 4.58
C TYR A 238 -3.30 -7.99 5.61
N LYS A 239 -3.68 -8.75 6.66
CA LYS A 239 -2.75 -9.32 7.65
C LYS A 239 -1.66 -10.24 7.08
N MET A 240 -1.85 -10.77 5.88
CA MET A 240 -0.87 -11.64 5.21
C MET A 240 0.04 -10.87 4.25
N LEU A 241 -0.29 -9.61 3.94
CA LEU A 241 0.52 -8.76 3.08
C LEU A 241 1.58 -8.02 3.93
N PRO A 242 2.76 -7.72 3.37
CA PRO A 242 3.77 -6.89 4.02
C PRO A 242 3.42 -5.40 3.93
N ASN A 243 2.14 -5.07 4.14
CA ASN A 243 1.62 -3.70 4.13
C ASN A 243 1.17 -3.38 5.54
N ASP A 244 1.59 -2.21 6.02
CA ASP A 244 1.27 -1.68 7.33
C ASP A 244 0.82 -0.23 7.14
N THR A 245 0.10 0.32 8.11
CA THR A 245 -0.21 1.76 8.22
C THR A 245 0.08 2.20 9.64
N ASP A 246 -0.06 3.48 9.95
CA ASP A 246 0.09 3.95 11.32
C ASP A 246 -0.84 3.20 12.31
N LEU A 247 -2.06 2.81 11.88
CA LEU A 247 -2.96 1.99 12.71
C LEU A 247 -2.35 0.65 13.14
N THR A 248 -1.47 0.08 12.31
CA THR A 248 -0.78 -1.16 12.66
C THR A 248 0.12 -0.98 13.89
N VAL A 249 0.74 0.19 14.06
CA VAL A 249 1.53 0.49 15.27
C VAL A 249 0.65 0.59 16.51
N PHE A 250 -0.51 1.24 16.40
CA PHE A 250 -1.50 1.29 17.48
C PHE A 250 -1.95 -0.11 17.88
N ARG A 251 -2.24 -0.96 16.90
CA ARG A 251 -2.63 -2.35 17.11
C ARG A 251 -1.54 -3.14 17.81
N GLU A 252 -0.34 -3.20 17.23
CA GLU A 252 0.72 -4.10 17.69
C GLU A 252 1.44 -3.62 18.95
N GLN A 253 1.73 -2.32 19.04
CA GLN A 253 2.52 -1.76 20.15
C GLN A 253 1.64 -1.15 21.24
N GLY A 254 0.48 -0.59 20.87
CA GLY A 254 -0.44 0.08 21.79
C GLY A 254 -1.54 -0.83 22.35
N ASN A 255 -1.74 -2.01 21.75
CA ASN A 255 -2.94 -2.84 21.95
C ASN A 255 -4.25 -2.04 21.72
N ILE A 256 -4.26 -1.14 20.74
CA ILE A 256 -5.40 -0.27 20.41
C ILE A 256 -5.91 -0.67 19.03
N GLN A 257 -7.19 -1.01 18.96
CA GLN A 257 -7.85 -1.40 17.72
C GLN A 257 -8.49 -0.20 17.00
N GLY A 258 -8.86 -0.38 15.74
CA GLY A 258 -9.48 0.69 14.97
C GLY A 258 -10.01 0.28 13.61
N PHE A 259 -10.44 1.29 12.87
CA PHE A 259 -10.89 1.18 11.49
C PHE A 259 -9.91 1.93 10.59
N ASN A 260 -9.38 1.27 9.57
CA ASN A 260 -8.58 1.88 8.51
C ASN A 260 -9.45 2.08 7.26
N PHE A 261 -9.48 3.28 6.69
CA PHE A 261 -10.30 3.63 5.52
C PHE A 261 -9.39 3.99 4.34
N ALA A 262 -9.16 3.03 3.45
CA ALA A 262 -8.22 3.17 2.34
C ALA A 262 -8.87 2.92 0.99
N PHE A 263 -8.74 3.86 0.07
CA PHE A 263 -9.03 3.64 -1.35
C PHE A 263 -7.75 3.24 -2.09
N ILE A 264 -7.88 2.31 -3.05
CA ILE A 264 -6.74 1.56 -3.60
C ILE A 264 -6.69 1.55 -5.14
N ASP A 265 -7.72 2.04 -5.83
CA ASP A 265 -7.74 2.08 -7.29
C ASP A 265 -6.95 3.29 -7.80
N GLY A 266 -6.44 3.25 -9.02
CA GLY A 266 -5.48 4.24 -9.51
C GLY A 266 -4.10 4.12 -8.81
N HIS A 267 -3.74 2.91 -8.37
CA HIS A 267 -2.47 2.57 -7.71
C HIS A 267 -1.22 2.92 -8.54
N PHE A 268 -1.35 3.17 -9.84
CA PHE A 268 -0.24 3.65 -10.67
C PHE A 268 0.25 5.06 -10.29
N ASN A 269 -0.57 5.87 -9.61
CA ASN A 269 -0.19 7.19 -9.10
C ASN A 269 0.47 7.14 -7.71
N TYR A 270 0.25 6.07 -6.95
CA TYR A 270 0.69 5.92 -5.55
C TYR A 270 2.22 6.01 -5.40
N HIS A 271 2.69 6.81 -4.44
CA HIS A 271 4.08 7.22 -4.26
C HIS A 271 4.73 7.80 -5.54
N THR A 272 4.00 8.44 -6.45
CA THR A 272 4.60 9.05 -7.66
C THR A 272 4.41 10.56 -7.69
N GLN A 273 5.13 11.26 -8.57
CA GLN A 273 4.89 12.68 -8.84
C GLN A 273 3.44 12.96 -9.33
N GLN A 274 2.75 11.94 -9.83
CA GLN A 274 1.35 12.02 -10.26
C GLN A 274 0.34 11.77 -9.14
N ASP A 275 0.78 11.51 -7.91
CA ASP A 275 -0.11 11.64 -6.76
C ASP A 275 -0.34 13.12 -6.45
N ASP A 276 -1.16 13.74 -7.30
CA ASP A 276 -1.52 15.14 -7.24
C ASP A 276 -3.03 15.36 -7.38
N VAL A 277 -3.46 16.59 -7.11
CA VAL A 277 -4.87 16.96 -7.07
C VAL A 277 -5.61 16.62 -8.38
N GLN A 278 -4.92 16.67 -9.52
CA GLN A 278 -5.56 16.42 -10.82
C GLN A 278 -5.97 14.96 -10.98
N HIS A 279 -5.26 14.04 -10.31
CA HIS A 279 -5.52 12.61 -10.37
C HIS A 279 -6.39 12.11 -9.22
N LEU A 280 -6.54 12.87 -8.13
CA LEU A 280 -7.43 12.52 -7.03
C LEU A 280 -8.90 12.53 -7.45
N ASN A 281 -9.56 11.39 -7.33
CA ASN A 281 -10.99 11.29 -7.59
C ASN A 281 -11.81 11.90 -6.46
N LYS A 282 -12.55 12.97 -6.76
CA LYS A 282 -13.38 13.70 -5.80
C LYS A 282 -14.45 12.84 -5.11
N THR A 283 -15.01 11.84 -5.82
CA THR A 283 -16.03 10.94 -5.23
C THR A 283 -15.45 9.97 -4.20
N THR A 284 -14.15 9.68 -4.30
CA THR A 284 -13.45 8.86 -3.33
C THR A 284 -13.21 9.63 -2.03
N LEU A 285 -12.83 10.91 -2.12
CA LEU A 285 -12.77 11.79 -0.94
C LEU A 285 -14.17 11.98 -0.31
N ALA A 286 -15.19 12.19 -1.13
CA ALA A 286 -16.57 12.25 -0.65
C ALA A 286 -16.96 10.96 0.11
N HIS A 287 -16.53 9.79 -0.37
CA HIS A 287 -16.77 8.52 0.29
C HIS A 287 -16.13 8.45 1.68
N GLN A 288 -14.89 8.89 1.87
CA GLN A 288 -14.29 9.01 3.20
C GLN A 288 -15.11 9.96 4.13
N GLY A 289 -15.63 11.06 3.58
CA GLY A 289 -16.58 11.95 4.28
C GLY A 289 -17.85 11.23 4.77
N THR A 290 -18.34 10.24 4.03
CA THR A 290 -19.51 9.44 4.44
C THR A 290 -19.23 8.48 5.61
N TYR A 291 -17.96 8.20 5.90
CA TYR A 291 -17.56 7.47 7.10
C TYR A 291 -17.37 8.40 8.30
N ILE A 292 -16.61 9.49 8.16
CA ILE A 292 -16.15 10.27 9.32
C ILE A 292 -17.30 10.85 10.14
N MET A 293 -18.32 11.44 9.51
CA MET A 293 -19.40 12.12 10.23
C MET A 293 -20.28 11.18 11.07
N PRO A 294 -20.82 10.06 10.53
CA PRO A 294 -21.59 9.13 11.36
C PRO A 294 -20.74 8.47 12.45
N LEU A 295 -19.49 8.11 12.15
CA LEU A 295 -18.59 7.47 13.11
C LEU A 295 -18.19 8.43 14.24
N LEU A 296 -17.88 9.70 13.92
CA LEU A 296 -17.64 10.73 14.92
C LEU A 296 -18.84 10.89 15.85
N LYS A 297 -20.03 11.17 15.31
CA LYS A 297 -21.26 11.38 16.09
C LYS A 297 -21.55 10.20 17.03
N TYR A 298 -21.31 8.97 16.55
CA TYR A 298 -21.56 7.74 17.29
C TYR A 298 -20.50 7.45 18.35
N PHE A 299 -19.23 7.32 17.96
CA PHE A 299 -18.16 6.85 18.84
C PHE A 299 -17.78 7.86 19.93
N THR A 300 -18.11 9.16 19.75
CA THR A 300 -17.95 10.15 20.82
C THR A 300 -18.95 10.01 21.96
N ASN A 301 -19.95 9.12 21.83
CA ASN A 301 -21.09 9.03 22.76
C ASN A 301 -21.34 7.64 23.37
N ILE A 302 -20.59 6.62 22.95
CA ILE A 302 -20.65 5.26 23.51
C ILE A 302 -19.53 5.01 24.54
N ASP A 303 -19.59 3.92 25.30
CA ASP A 303 -18.46 3.49 26.13
C ASP A 303 -17.44 2.74 25.27
N LEU A 304 -16.29 3.38 25.00
CA LEU A 304 -15.27 2.82 24.12
C LEU A 304 -14.55 1.60 24.73
N ASN A 305 -14.66 1.37 26.05
CA ASN A 305 -14.13 0.15 26.66
C ASN A 305 -14.90 -1.12 26.23
N GLN A 306 -16.12 -0.95 25.69
CA GLN A 306 -16.96 -2.06 25.21
C GLN A 306 -16.71 -2.40 23.74
N THR A 307 -15.69 -1.80 23.12
CA THR A 307 -15.35 -2.08 21.72
C THR A 307 -14.50 -3.35 21.55
N GLU A 308 -13.92 -3.89 22.63
CA GLU A 308 -13.12 -5.13 22.60
C GLU A 308 -14.01 -6.39 22.65
N SER A 309 -13.64 -7.42 21.88
CA SER A 309 -14.25 -8.76 21.97
C SER A 309 -13.19 -9.86 21.78
N THR A 310 -13.48 -11.06 22.25
CA THR A 310 -12.72 -12.29 21.91
C THR A 310 -13.39 -13.10 20.80
N GLU A 311 -14.62 -12.74 20.44
CA GLU A 311 -15.42 -13.40 19.41
C GLU A 311 -15.27 -12.70 18.06
N ASP A 312 -15.35 -13.47 16.98
CA ASP A 312 -15.28 -12.98 15.62
C ASP A 312 -16.61 -13.18 14.88
N ASP A 313 -17.01 -12.15 14.15
CA ASP A 313 -18.12 -12.17 13.22
C ASP A 313 -17.59 -12.15 11.77
N VAL A 314 -18.26 -12.91 10.91
CA VAL A 314 -18.18 -12.76 9.46
C VAL A 314 -18.99 -11.51 9.13
N TYR A 315 -18.45 -10.62 8.31
CA TYR A 315 -19.16 -9.43 7.87
C TYR A 315 -18.87 -9.12 6.40
N PHE A 316 -19.83 -8.49 5.73
CA PHE A 316 -19.67 -8.02 4.36
C PHE A 316 -20.72 -6.96 4.01
N SER A 317 -20.35 -6.09 3.07
CA SER A 317 -21.26 -5.12 2.48
C SER A 317 -22.14 -5.76 1.41
N ALA A 318 -23.42 -5.40 1.41
CA ALA A 318 -24.34 -5.63 0.30
C ALA A 318 -24.99 -4.28 -0.08
N PRO A 319 -25.63 -4.16 -1.26
CA PRO A 319 -26.33 -2.92 -1.61
C PRO A 319 -27.28 -2.49 -0.47
N PHE A 320 -27.09 -1.27 0.02
CA PHE A 320 -27.89 -0.63 1.07
C PHE A 320 -27.78 -1.24 2.48
N THR A 321 -26.90 -2.21 2.74
CA THR A 321 -26.81 -2.87 4.05
C THR A 321 -25.43 -3.43 4.38
N PHE A 322 -25.16 -3.60 5.66
CA PHE A 322 -23.97 -4.24 6.19
C PHE A 322 -24.42 -5.43 7.04
N ILE A 323 -24.00 -6.63 6.67
CA ILE A 323 -24.49 -7.89 7.25
C ILE A 323 -23.35 -8.52 8.06
N SER A 324 -23.67 -9.02 9.26
CA SER A 324 -22.75 -9.82 10.05
C SER A 324 -23.42 -11.00 10.76
N TYR A 325 -22.61 -12.02 11.09
CA TYR A 325 -23.00 -13.17 11.91
C TYR A 325 -21.77 -13.89 12.49
N PRO A 326 -21.89 -14.69 13.57
CA PRO A 326 -20.73 -15.30 14.23
C PRO A 326 -19.93 -16.28 13.36
N PHE A 327 -18.62 -16.33 13.53
CA PHE A 327 -17.71 -17.30 12.87
C PHE A 327 -18.14 -18.76 13.10
N THR A 328 -18.69 -19.05 14.28
CA THR A 328 -19.16 -20.39 14.65
C THR A 328 -20.27 -20.91 13.75
N TRP A 329 -20.96 -20.05 12.99
CA TRP A 329 -22.01 -20.46 12.04
C TRP A 329 -21.45 -20.98 10.72
N VAL A 330 -20.22 -20.65 10.34
CA VAL A 330 -19.68 -20.92 9.00
C VAL A 330 -19.62 -22.43 8.69
N MET A 331 -19.13 -23.24 9.63
CA MET A 331 -19.07 -24.70 9.46
C MET A 331 -20.47 -25.34 9.46
N PRO A 332 -21.36 -25.08 10.44
CA PRO A 332 -22.76 -25.53 10.38
C PRO A 332 -23.48 -25.13 9.08
N MET A 333 -23.33 -23.88 8.63
CA MET A 333 -23.91 -23.42 7.37
C MET A 333 -23.37 -24.20 6.17
N THR A 334 -22.10 -24.57 6.15
CA THR A 334 -21.53 -25.37 5.06
C THR A 334 -22.11 -26.81 5.07
N LEU A 335 -22.22 -27.43 6.25
CA LEU A 335 -22.79 -28.77 6.40
C LEU A 335 -24.28 -28.82 6.04
N ILE A 336 -25.05 -27.81 6.43
CA ILE A 336 -26.48 -27.68 6.08
C ILE A 336 -26.62 -27.52 4.56
N ALA A 337 -25.82 -26.68 3.92
CA ALA A 337 -25.84 -26.52 2.46
C ALA A 337 -25.55 -27.86 1.75
N PHE A 338 -24.55 -28.61 2.23
CA PHE A 338 -24.25 -29.95 1.71
C PHE A 338 -25.44 -30.91 1.88
N GLY A 339 -26.03 -30.97 3.08
CA GLY A 339 -27.19 -31.81 3.38
C GLY A 339 -28.39 -31.50 2.49
N LEU A 340 -28.70 -30.20 2.30
CA LEU A 340 -29.79 -29.76 1.42
C LEU A 340 -29.55 -30.12 -0.05
N LEU A 341 -28.31 -29.95 -0.54
CA LEU A 341 -27.96 -30.34 -1.90
C LEU A 341 -28.16 -31.85 -2.09
N VAL A 342 -27.67 -32.68 -1.16
CA VAL A 342 -27.86 -34.14 -1.20
C VAL A 342 -29.35 -34.51 -1.15
N LEU A 343 -30.13 -33.85 -0.30
CA LEU A 343 -31.58 -34.06 -0.21
C LEU A 343 -32.27 -33.77 -1.54
N PHE A 344 -32.02 -32.62 -2.18
CA PHE A 344 -32.65 -32.28 -3.45
C PHE A 344 -32.16 -33.16 -4.60
N ILE A 345 -30.90 -33.61 -4.58
CA ILE A 345 -30.42 -34.62 -5.52
C ILE A 345 -31.21 -35.93 -5.35
N PHE A 346 -31.39 -36.38 -4.11
CA PHE A 346 -32.14 -37.60 -3.81
C PHE A 346 -33.61 -37.48 -4.25
N VAL A 347 -34.30 -36.40 -3.88
CA VAL A 347 -35.69 -36.15 -4.29
C VAL A 347 -35.83 -36.07 -5.81
N GLY A 348 -34.92 -35.35 -6.48
CA GLY A 348 -34.92 -35.26 -7.94
C GLY A 348 -34.69 -36.61 -8.61
N LYS A 349 -33.86 -37.46 -8.02
CA LYS A 349 -33.60 -38.82 -8.51
C LYS A 349 -34.83 -39.72 -8.34
N VAL A 350 -35.49 -39.67 -7.18
CA VAL A 350 -36.74 -40.41 -6.91
C VAL A 350 -37.84 -39.98 -7.88
N LYS A 351 -37.97 -38.67 -8.13
CA LYS A 351 -38.91 -38.12 -9.12
C LYS A 351 -38.48 -38.34 -10.59
N ARG A 352 -37.32 -38.95 -10.84
CA ARG A 352 -36.74 -39.18 -12.18
C ARG A 352 -36.53 -37.91 -13.01
N ILE A 353 -36.36 -36.76 -12.35
CA ILE A 353 -36.12 -35.45 -12.97
C ILE A 353 -34.64 -35.25 -13.27
N ILE A 354 -33.77 -35.82 -12.42
CA ILE A 354 -32.32 -35.73 -12.55
C ILE A 354 -31.67 -37.11 -12.65
N THR A 355 -30.47 -37.14 -13.20
CA THR A 355 -29.68 -38.36 -13.42
C THR A 355 -28.24 -38.14 -12.96
N PHE A 356 -27.70 -39.11 -12.22
CA PHE A 356 -26.32 -39.03 -11.71
C PHE A 356 -25.29 -38.91 -12.83
N THR A 357 -25.48 -39.64 -13.94
CA THR A 357 -24.59 -39.58 -15.09
C THR A 357 -24.50 -38.15 -15.65
N GLU A 358 -25.62 -37.45 -15.79
CA GLU A 358 -25.61 -36.06 -16.28
C GLU A 358 -25.03 -35.11 -15.23
N ILE A 359 -25.28 -35.32 -13.93
CA ILE A 359 -24.61 -34.54 -12.85
C ILE A 359 -23.08 -34.64 -12.98
N PHE A 360 -22.53 -35.85 -13.13
CA PHE A 360 -21.08 -36.04 -13.29
C PHE A 360 -20.54 -35.43 -14.57
N LYS A 361 -21.28 -35.52 -15.69
CA LYS A 361 -20.91 -34.82 -16.93
C LYS A 361 -20.85 -33.30 -16.76
N GLY A 362 -21.63 -32.73 -15.83
CA GLY A 362 -21.58 -31.31 -15.48
C GLY A 362 -20.23 -30.80 -14.97
N PHE A 363 -19.37 -31.68 -14.44
CA PHE A 363 -18.01 -31.30 -14.06
C PHE A 363 -17.10 -31.03 -15.25
N VAL A 364 -17.37 -31.62 -16.42
CA VAL A 364 -16.56 -31.43 -17.63
C VAL A 364 -16.56 -29.96 -18.09
N PRO A 365 -17.71 -29.32 -18.36
CA PRO A 365 -17.71 -27.92 -18.77
C PRO A 365 -17.24 -26.98 -17.65
N LEU A 366 -17.49 -27.30 -16.38
CA LEU A 366 -17.04 -26.49 -15.24
C LEU A 366 -15.51 -26.50 -15.11
N LEU A 367 -14.91 -27.67 -14.91
CA LEU A 367 -13.47 -27.80 -14.70
C LEU A 367 -12.70 -27.42 -15.97
N GLY A 368 -13.22 -27.77 -17.15
CA GLY A 368 -12.68 -27.33 -18.42
C GLY A 368 -12.63 -25.80 -18.53
N SER A 369 -13.73 -25.11 -18.17
CA SER A 369 -13.75 -23.64 -18.15
C SER A 369 -12.74 -23.06 -17.14
N ILE A 370 -12.67 -23.61 -15.92
CA ILE A 370 -11.74 -23.13 -14.88
C ILE A 370 -10.29 -23.24 -15.36
N ILE A 371 -9.90 -24.42 -15.84
CA ILE A 371 -8.53 -24.70 -16.27
C ILE A 371 -8.17 -23.82 -17.48
N ILE A 372 -9.01 -23.79 -18.50
CA ILE A 372 -8.71 -23.03 -19.72
C ILE A 372 -8.75 -21.52 -19.47
N ALA A 373 -9.75 -20.98 -18.78
CA ALA A 373 -9.80 -19.55 -18.48
C ALA A 373 -8.63 -19.10 -17.60
N GLY A 374 -8.26 -19.90 -16.58
CA GLY A 374 -7.10 -19.64 -15.73
C GLY A 374 -5.79 -19.67 -16.51
N LEU A 375 -5.55 -20.72 -17.30
CA LEU A 375 -4.32 -20.87 -18.09
C LEU A 375 -4.19 -19.80 -19.19
N VAL A 376 -5.26 -19.55 -19.96
CA VAL A 376 -5.28 -18.53 -21.01
C VAL A 376 -4.99 -17.15 -20.42
N THR A 377 -5.55 -16.84 -19.25
CA THR A 377 -5.31 -15.55 -18.59
C THR A 377 -3.89 -15.45 -18.04
N PHE A 378 -3.39 -16.50 -17.38
CA PHE A 378 -2.02 -16.54 -16.85
C PHE A 378 -0.96 -16.40 -17.95
N LEU A 379 -1.07 -17.21 -19.01
CA LEU A 379 -0.16 -17.17 -20.15
C LEU A 379 -0.36 -15.90 -20.98
N GLY A 380 -1.60 -15.44 -21.12
CA GLY A 380 -1.94 -14.21 -21.83
C GLY A 380 -1.31 -12.98 -21.17
N TRP A 381 -1.33 -12.88 -19.83
CA TRP A 381 -0.66 -11.79 -19.13
C TRP A 381 0.87 -11.84 -19.31
N LYS A 382 1.48 -13.02 -19.27
CA LYS A 382 2.91 -13.17 -19.58
C LYS A 382 3.25 -12.73 -21.00
N LEU A 383 2.43 -13.12 -21.98
CA LEU A 383 2.60 -12.69 -23.37
C LEU A 383 2.45 -11.16 -23.51
N ILE A 384 1.53 -10.54 -22.79
CA ILE A 384 1.37 -9.08 -22.78
C ILE A 384 2.62 -8.38 -22.26
N LEU A 385 3.27 -8.90 -21.22
CA LEU A 385 4.54 -8.35 -20.71
C LEU A 385 5.69 -8.48 -21.72
N GLU A 386 5.69 -9.51 -22.57
CA GLU A 386 6.66 -9.64 -23.67
C GLU A 386 6.37 -8.66 -24.83
N ILE A 387 5.08 -8.41 -25.13
CA ILE A 387 4.66 -7.45 -26.18
C ILE A 387 4.89 -6.01 -25.73
N TYR A 388 4.69 -5.73 -24.43
CA TYR A 388 4.84 -4.42 -23.81
C TYR A 388 5.83 -4.49 -22.64
N PRO A 389 7.14 -4.66 -22.90
CA PRO A 389 8.16 -4.80 -21.85
C PRO A 389 8.17 -3.64 -20.85
N GLN A 390 7.77 -2.44 -21.29
CA GLN A 390 7.72 -1.23 -20.48
C GLN A 390 6.81 -1.34 -19.26
N TYR A 391 5.80 -2.22 -19.27
CA TYR A 391 4.95 -2.43 -18.09
C TYR A 391 5.72 -2.96 -16.89
N SER A 392 6.87 -3.60 -17.11
CA SER A 392 7.74 -4.09 -16.04
C SER A 392 8.42 -2.96 -15.26
N ASP A 393 8.48 -1.75 -15.82
CA ASP A 393 9.04 -0.57 -15.13
C ASP A 393 8.04 0.02 -14.10
N LEU A 394 6.75 -0.35 -14.18
CA LEU A 394 5.74 0.00 -13.17
C LEU A 394 5.77 -0.98 -12.00
N LEU A 395 6.64 -0.71 -11.01
CA LEU A 395 6.87 -1.59 -9.84
C LEU A 395 5.61 -1.98 -9.06
N ASN A 396 4.61 -1.10 -9.07
CA ASN A 396 3.33 -1.30 -8.38
C ASN A 396 2.49 -2.45 -9.00
N GLY A 397 2.80 -2.88 -10.24
CA GLY A 397 2.20 -4.02 -10.91
C GLY A 397 0.80 -3.77 -11.52
N PHE A 398 0.35 -2.52 -11.59
CA PHE A 398 -0.92 -2.12 -12.21
C PHE A 398 -0.68 -1.02 -13.25
N THR A 399 -1.12 -1.25 -14.48
CA THR A 399 -0.89 -0.33 -15.61
C THR A 399 -2.03 0.69 -15.77
N TYR A 400 -1.79 1.81 -16.45
CA TYR A 400 -2.82 2.84 -16.71
C TYR A 400 -4.05 2.29 -17.46
N ASN A 401 -3.86 1.27 -18.30
CA ASN A 401 -4.90 0.55 -19.04
C ASN A 401 -5.30 -0.78 -18.36
N GLY A 402 -4.92 -1.01 -17.10
CA GLY A 402 -5.15 -2.25 -16.36
C GLY A 402 -6.62 -2.67 -16.29
N HIS A 403 -7.53 -1.70 -16.13
CA HIS A 403 -8.98 -1.93 -16.17
C HIS A 403 -9.47 -2.52 -17.48
N ALA A 404 -8.87 -2.14 -18.61
CA ALA A 404 -9.19 -2.71 -19.91
C ALA A 404 -8.73 -4.17 -20.00
N TYR A 405 -7.57 -4.53 -19.42
CA TYR A 405 -7.15 -5.92 -19.33
C TYR A 405 -8.06 -6.76 -18.43
N ILE A 406 -8.54 -6.21 -17.30
CA ILE A 406 -9.57 -6.88 -16.48
C ILE A 406 -10.81 -7.16 -17.34
N GLY A 407 -11.34 -6.15 -18.03
CA GLY A 407 -12.48 -6.30 -18.95
C GLY A 407 -12.24 -7.34 -20.05
N ALA A 408 -11.05 -7.33 -20.66
CA ALA A 408 -10.66 -8.25 -21.72
C ALA A 408 -10.67 -9.71 -21.23
N PHE A 409 -10.03 -10.00 -20.10
CA PHE A 409 -9.94 -11.36 -19.56
C PHE A 409 -11.23 -11.85 -18.91
N VAL A 410 -12.03 -10.97 -18.29
CA VAL A 410 -13.36 -11.32 -17.77
C VAL A 410 -14.29 -11.71 -18.92
N THR A 411 -14.38 -10.90 -19.97
CA THR A 411 -15.23 -11.22 -21.14
C THR A 411 -14.72 -12.43 -21.91
N LEU A 412 -13.41 -12.63 -22.01
CA LEU A 412 -12.82 -13.86 -22.56
C LEU A 412 -13.21 -15.09 -21.74
N SER A 413 -13.15 -15.00 -20.42
CA SER A 413 -13.54 -16.09 -19.50
C SER A 413 -15.02 -16.44 -19.68
N ILE A 414 -15.90 -15.44 -19.81
CA ILE A 414 -17.32 -15.65 -20.11
C ILE A 414 -17.50 -16.33 -21.48
N ALA A 415 -16.75 -15.93 -22.51
CA ALA A 415 -16.78 -16.58 -23.82
C ALA A 415 -16.35 -18.06 -23.75
N ILE A 416 -15.29 -18.35 -22.98
CA ILE A 416 -14.82 -19.72 -22.70
C ILE A 416 -15.91 -20.53 -21.99
N CYS A 417 -16.56 -19.97 -20.97
CA CYS A 417 -17.69 -20.61 -20.31
C CYS A 417 -18.81 -20.93 -21.29
N PHE A 418 -19.24 -19.97 -22.12
CA PHE A 418 -20.25 -20.23 -23.13
C PHE A 418 -19.81 -21.29 -24.14
N ALA A 419 -18.52 -21.38 -24.50
CA ALA A 419 -18.01 -22.40 -25.41
C ALA A 419 -18.10 -23.81 -24.81
N PHE A 420 -17.64 -23.99 -23.57
CA PHE A 420 -17.76 -25.26 -22.87
C PHE A 420 -19.23 -25.65 -22.67
N TYR A 421 -20.07 -24.75 -22.17
CA TYR A 421 -21.49 -25.03 -21.96
C TYR A 421 -22.29 -25.10 -23.27
N HIS A 422 -21.79 -24.58 -24.39
CA HIS A 422 -22.38 -24.81 -25.70
C HIS A 422 -22.15 -26.24 -26.21
N HIS A 423 -20.93 -26.74 -26.03
CA HIS A 423 -20.52 -28.05 -26.55
C HIS A 423 -20.94 -29.22 -25.66
N PHE A 424 -20.89 -29.02 -24.33
CA PHE A 424 -21.10 -30.10 -23.37
C PHE A 424 -22.43 -30.03 -22.61
N SER A 425 -23.24 -28.97 -22.79
CA SER A 425 -24.48 -28.79 -22.02
C SER A 425 -25.69 -28.39 -22.87
N GLU A 426 -26.69 -29.25 -22.89
CA GLU A 426 -27.98 -28.92 -23.48
C GLU A 426 -28.88 -28.15 -22.49
N ALA A 427 -29.87 -27.43 -23.00
CA ALA A 427 -30.83 -26.70 -22.16
C ALA A 427 -31.59 -27.64 -21.21
N LYS A 428 -31.94 -28.84 -21.69
CA LYS A 428 -32.67 -29.85 -20.90
C LYS A 428 -31.84 -30.47 -19.76
N THR A 429 -30.50 -30.49 -19.89
CA THR A 429 -29.59 -31.05 -18.89
C THR A 429 -28.97 -29.99 -17.98
N THR A 430 -29.22 -28.70 -18.23
CA THR A 430 -28.64 -27.57 -17.48
C THR A 430 -28.79 -27.70 -15.97
N MET A 431 -29.98 -28.09 -15.48
CA MET A 431 -30.21 -28.25 -14.04
C MET A 431 -29.48 -29.47 -13.45
N ASN A 432 -29.21 -30.52 -14.24
CA ASN A 432 -28.34 -31.60 -13.81
C ASN A 432 -26.90 -31.09 -13.67
N HIS A 433 -26.42 -30.30 -14.64
CA HIS A 433 -25.09 -29.73 -14.62
C HIS A 433 -24.88 -28.67 -13.53
N PHE A 434 -25.95 -28.00 -13.09
CA PHE A 434 -25.90 -26.99 -12.03
C PHE A 434 -25.50 -27.56 -10.66
N VAL A 435 -25.66 -28.88 -10.45
CA VAL A 435 -25.17 -29.54 -9.24
C VAL A 435 -23.65 -29.46 -9.11
N ALA A 436 -22.90 -29.52 -10.22
CA ALA A 436 -21.44 -29.48 -10.20
C ALA A 436 -20.87 -28.16 -9.62
N PRO A 437 -21.26 -26.95 -10.10
CA PRO A 437 -20.79 -25.70 -9.50
C PRO A 437 -21.26 -25.52 -8.06
N LEU A 438 -22.48 -25.96 -7.70
CA LEU A 438 -22.93 -25.92 -6.31
C LEU A 438 -22.05 -26.80 -5.39
N LEU A 439 -21.74 -28.03 -5.81
CA LEU A 439 -20.88 -28.91 -5.03
C LEU A 439 -19.45 -28.36 -4.93
N LEU A 440 -18.89 -27.83 -6.03
CA LEU A 440 -17.57 -27.23 -6.01
C LEU A 440 -17.51 -26.04 -5.04
N TRP A 441 -18.53 -25.16 -5.05
CA TRP A 441 -18.61 -24.05 -4.10
C TRP A 441 -18.75 -24.52 -2.65
N ILE A 442 -19.47 -25.61 -2.38
CA ILE A 442 -19.54 -26.20 -1.02
C ILE A 442 -18.16 -26.71 -0.59
N ILE A 443 -17.42 -27.37 -1.49
CA ILE A 443 -16.05 -27.84 -1.21
C ILE A 443 -15.12 -26.65 -0.92
N ILE A 444 -15.19 -25.59 -1.73
CA ILE A 444 -14.44 -24.35 -1.50
C ILE A 444 -14.80 -23.77 -0.13
N ASN A 445 -16.09 -23.66 0.20
CA ASN A 445 -16.53 -23.12 1.48
C ASN A 445 -16.14 -24.02 2.67
N ALA A 446 -16.09 -25.34 2.50
CA ALA A 446 -15.59 -26.25 3.54
C ALA A 446 -14.10 -26.02 3.83
N PHE A 447 -13.30 -25.74 2.80
CA PHE A 447 -11.90 -25.32 2.97
C PHE A 447 -11.81 -23.95 3.66
N LEU A 448 -12.60 -22.97 3.21
CA LEU A 448 -12.62 -21.63 3.79
C LEU A 448 -13.07 -21.64 5.26
N ALA A 449 -14.05 -22.47 5.62
CA ALA A 449 -14.54 -22.61 6.99
C ALA A 449 -13.45 -23.04 8.00
N ASN A 450 -12.37 -23.66 7.52
CA ASN A 450 -11.26 -24.12 8.35
C ASN A 450 -10.01 -23.23 8.23
N SER A 451 -9.71 -22.73 7.04
CA SER A 451 -8.45 -22.02 6.77
C SER A 451 -8.59 -20.50 6.67
N LEU A 452 -9.80 -19.99 6.40
CA LEU A 452 -10.04 -18.56 6.17
C LEU A 452 -11.51 -18.20 6.51
N THR A 453 -11.90 -18.41 7.77
CA THR A 453 -13.29 -18.31 8.24
C THR A 453 -13.94 -16.96 7.92
N GLY A 454 -13.16 -15.88 7.84
CA GLY A 454 -13.60 -14.56 7.38
C GLY A 454 -14.20 -14.53 5.96
N ALA A 455 -13.97 -15.55 5.13
CA ALA A 455 -14.59 -15.69 3.80
C ALA A 455 -15.93 -16.45 3.82
N GLY A 456 -16.43 -16.84 5.01
CA GLY A 456 -17.59 -17.71 5.16
C GLY A 456 -18.89 -17.20 4.53
N PHE A 457 -19.00 -15.90 4.23
CA PHE A 457 -20.15 -15.31 3.53
C PHE A 457 -20.29 -15.79 2.08
N LEU A 458 -19.24 -16.38 1.49
CA LEU A 458 -19.28 -16.97 0.14
C LEU A 458 -20.18 -18.20 0.04
N ILE A 459 -20.70 -18.74 1.15
CA ILE A 459 -21.72 -19.80 1.14
C ILE A 459 -23.12 -19.24 0.82
N ILE A 460 -23.37 -17.94 1.06
CA ILE A 460 -24.70 -17.34 0.88
C ILE A 460 -25.19 -17.46 -0.57
N PRO A 461 -24.40 -17.10 -1.61
CA PRO A 461 -24.80 -17.33 -3.00
C PRO A 461 -25.15 -18.80 -3.31
N VAL A 462 -24.47 -19.74 -2.65
CA VAL A 462 -24.67 -21.19 -2.83
C VAL A 462 -26.03 -21.61 -2.28
N TYR A 463 -26.45 -21.07 -1.13
CA TYR A 463 -27.78 -21.31 -0.58
C TYR A 463 -28.88 -20.90 -1.55
N PHE A 464 -28.77 -19.72 -2.17
CA PHE A 464 -29.75 -19.27 -3.16
C PHE A 464 -29.74 -20.17 -4.41
N GLY A 465 -28.57 -20.65 -4.84
CA GLY A 465 -28.47 -21.65 -5.90
C GLY A 465 -29.11 -22.99 -5.54
N ILE A 466 -28.89 -23.50 -4.32
CA ILE A 466 -29.51 -24.75 -3.81
C ILE A 466 -31.02 -24.60 -3.71
N LEU A 467 -31.53 -23.47 -3.21
CA LEU A 467 -32.96 -23.19 -3.14
C LEU A 467 -33.59 -23.15 -4.54
N LEU A 468 -32.94 -22.48 -5.49
CA LEU A 468 -33.38 -22.45 -6.88
C LEU A 468 -33.42 -23.86 -7.50
N PHE A 469 -32.39 -24.67 -7.25
CA PHE A 469 -32.35 -26.07 -7.66
C PHE A 469 -33.48 -26.89 -7.02
N GLY A 470 -33.75 -26.68 -5.72
CA GLY A 470 -34.85 -27.31 -5.00
C GLY A 470 -36.21 -26.96 -5.59
N ILE A 471 -36.48 -25.67 -5.86
CA ILE A 471 -37.72 -25.22 -6.51
C ILE A 471 -37.90 -25.95 -7.84
N PHE A 472 -36.85 -26.04 -8.66
CA PHE A 472 -36.89 -26.79 -9.91
C PHE A 472 -37.20 -28.28 -9.68
N VAL A 473 -36.56 -28.93 -8.71
CA VAL A 473 -36.81 -30.35 -8.39
C VAL A 473 -38.26 -30.60 -7.95
N PHE A 474 -38.89 -29.66 -7.24
CA PHE A 474 -40.27 -29.84 -6.79
C PHE A 474 -41.31 -29.51 -7.86
N THR A 475 -41.08 -28.44 -8.63
CA THR A 475 -42.10 -27.84 -9.51
C THR A 475 -41.85 -28.09 -11.00
N GLN A 476 -40.63 -28.47 -11.39
CA GLN A 476 -40.12 -28.48 -12.77
C GLN A 476 -40.27 -27.13 -13.49
N HIS A 477 -40.56 -26.06 -12.76
CA HIS A 477 -40.78 -24.72 -13.28
C HIS A 477 -39.57 -23.84 -12.98
N TYR A 478 -39.11 -23.08 -13.98
CA TYR A 478 -38.14 -22.01 -13.81
C TYR A 478 -38.50 -20.85 -14.73
N SER A 479 -38.35 -19.63 -14.23
CA SER A 479 -38.60 -18.41 -14.98
C SER A 479 -37.38 -17.49 -14.92
N LEU A 480 -37.23 -16.61 -15.91
CA LEU A 480 -36.14 -15.65 -15.93
C LEU A 480 -36.16 -14.75 -14.68
N GLY A 481 -37.33 -14.28 -14.25
CA GLY A 481 -37.48 -13.43 -13.07
C GLY A 481 -37.05 -14.14 -11.78
N MET A 482 -37.42 -15.41 -11.62
CA MET A 482 -36.97 -16.22 -10.47
C MET A 482 -35.46 -16.45 -10.51
N ASN A 483 -34.91 -16.84 -11.65
CA ASN A 483 -33.48 -17.06 -11.78
C ASN A 483 -32.67 -15.78 -11.51
N LEU A 484 -33.15 -14.62 -11.98
CA LEU A 484 -32.54 -13.31 -11.70
C LEU A 484 -32.58 -12.98 -10.21
N LEU A 485 -33.73 -13.15 -9.54
CA LEU A 485 -33.89 -12.89 -8.10
C LEU A 485 -32.90 -13.69 -7.26
N PHE A 486 -32.78 -15.00 -7.51
CA PHE A 486 -31.86 -15.89 -6.78
C PHE A 486 -30.39 -15.69 -7.17
N SER A 487 -30.11 -14.96 -8.25
CA SER A 487 -28.75 -14.63 -8.68
C SER A 487 -28.19 -13.36 -8.05
N ILE A 488 -29.04 -12.51 -7.44
CA ILE A 488 -28.63 -11.23 -6.85
C ILE A 488 -27.50 -11.42 -5.82
N PRO A 489 -27.56 -12.35 -4.85
CA PRO A 489 -26.47 -12.53 -3.89
C PRO A 489 -25.16 -12.95 -4.54
N ALA A 490 -25.19 -13.79 -5.59
CA ALA A 490 -24.00 -14.19 -6.32
C ALA A 490 -23.33 -12.99 -7.00
N LEU A 491 -24.12 -12.13 -7.65
CA LEU A 491 -23.62 -10.91 -8.28
C LEU A 491 -23.11 -9.90 -7.24
N ALA A 492 -23.87 -9.65 -6.18
CA ALA A 492 -23.54 -8.66 -5.15
C ALA A 492 -22.29 -9.04 -4.35
N ILE A 493 -22.09 -10.32 -4.08
CA ILE A 493 -20.98 -10.79 -3.24
C ILE A 493 -19.74 -11.11 -4.07
N VAL A 494 -19.86 -11.85 -5.19
CA VAL A 494 -18.69 -12.39 -5.92
C VAL A 494 -18.16 -11.40 -6.96
N ALA A 495 -19.02 -10.64 -7.64
CA ALA A 495 -18.58 -9.78 -8.74
C ALA A 495 -17.58 -8.69 -8.32
N PRO A 496 -17.71 -8.01 -7.16
CA PRO A 496 -16.72 -7.04 -6.71
C PRO A 496 -15.30 -7.61 -6.58
N PHE A 497 -15.15 -8.86 -6.14
CA PHE A 497 -13.84 -9.50 -6.01
C PHE A 497 -13.13 -9.75 -7.34
N ILE A 498 -13.88 -9.91 -8.44
CA ILE A 498 -13.31 -10.09 -9.78
C ILE A 498 -12.48 -8.86 -10.18
N VAL A 499 -12.92 -7.67 -9.79
CA VAL A 499 -12.24 -6.40 -10.10
C VAL A 499 -11.25 -6.02 -8.99
N MET A 500 -11.65 -6.18 -7.73
CA MET A 500 -10.88 -5.75 -6.57
C MET A 500 -9.52 -6.46 -6.45
N PHE A 501 -9.43 -7.77 -6.71
CA PHE A 501 -8.16 -8.49 -6.51
C PHE A 501 -7.03 -8.02 -7.43
N PRO A 502 -7.20 -7.88 -8.75
CA PRO A 502 -6.19 -7.28 -9.62
C PRO A 502 -5.80 -5.86 -9.23
N ILE A 503 -6.75 -5.04 -8.76
CA ILE A 503 -6.45 -3.69 -8.28
C ILE A 503 -5.53 -3.74 -7.05
N GLY A 504 -5.90 -4.52 -6.02
CA GLY A 504 -5.14 -4.54 -4.77
C GLY A 504 -3.82 -5.33 -4.80
N LEU A 505 -3.73 -6.37 -5.65
CA LEU A 505 -2.61 -7.32 -5.71
C LEU A 505 -1.79 -7.25 -7.02
N GLY A 506 -2.18 -6.36 -7.95
CA GLY A 506 -1.56 -6.16 -9.26
C GLY A 506 -2.08 -7.11 -10.35
N LEU A 507 -1.86 -6.76 -11.62
CA LEU A 507 -2.40 -7.51 -12.78
C LEU A 507 -1.87 -8.94 -12.92
N LYS A 508 -0.81 -9.30 -12.18
CA LYS A 508 -0.33 -10.69 -12.07
C LYS A 508 -1.41 -11.66 -11.55
N ILE A 509 -2.40 -11.19 -10.79
CA ILE A 509 -3.50 -12.02 -10.25
C ILE A 509 -4.71 -12.10 -11.20
N LEU A 510 -4.63 -11.59 -12.44
CA LEU A 510 -5.75 -11.64 -13.41
C LEU A 510 -6.34 -13.05 -13.60
N TYR A 511 -5.50 -14.10 -13.50
CA TYR A 511 -5.98 -15.48 -13.57
C TYR A 511 -6.96 -15.83 -12.43
N GLY A 512 -6.81 -15.23 -11.25
CA GLY A 512 -7.75 -15.35 -10.14
C GLY A 512 -9.11 -14.75 -10.48
N SER A 513 -9.13 -13.58 -11.14
CA SER A 513 -10.36 -12.97 -11.65
C SER A 513 -11.04 -13.82 -12.72
N ALA A 514 -10.27 -14.45 -13.60
CA ALA A 514 -10.79 -15.39 -14.59
C ALA A 514 -11.47 -16.60 -13.90
N VAL A 515 -10.80 -17.21 -12.92
CA VAL A 515 -11.36 -18.34 -12.15
C VAL A 515 -12.63 -17.93 -11.41
N LEU A 516 -12.64 -16.78 -10.72
CA LEU A 516 -13.83 -16.26 -10.04
C LEU A 516 -14.97 -15.97 -11.01
N THR A 517 -14.66 -15.49 -12.21
CA THR A 517 -15.66 -15.29 -13.28
C THR A 517 -16.31 -16.61 -13.68
N VAL A 518 -15.55 -17.69 -13.83
CA VAL A 518 -16.09 -19.03 -14.12
C VAL A 518 -16.96 -19.54 -12.96
N LEU A 519 -16.50 -19.36 -11.72
CA LEU A 519 -17.25 -19.78 -10.53
C LEU A 519 -18.58 -19.01 -10.36
N LEU A 520 -18.57 -17.71 -10.65
CA LEU A 520 -19.78 -16.88 -10.70
C LEU A 520 -20.70 -17.30 -11.86
N PHE A 521 -20.15 -17.55 -13.05
CA PHE A 521 -20.90 -18.07 -14.19
C PHE A 521 -21.61 -19.39 -13.82
N GLY A 522 -20.94 -20.27 -13.07
CA GLY A 522 -21.52 -21.50 -12.55
C GLY A 522 -22.75 -21.28 -11.66
N LEU A 523 -22.73 -20.27 -10.79
CA LEU A 523 -23.89 -19.88 -9.97
C LEU A 523 -25.03 -19.28 -10.80
N LEU A 524 -24.70 -18.64 -11.91
CA LEU A 524 -25.64 -18.04 -12.87
C LEU A 524 -26.09 -19.02 -13.97
N LEU A 525 -25.68 -20.29 -13.90
CA LEU A 525 -25.97 -21.30 -14.92
C LEU A 525 -27.47 -21.49 -15.21
N PRO A 526 -28.41 -21.38 -14.24
CA PRO A 526 -29.84 -21.39 -14.52
C PRO A 526 -30.30 -20.29 -15.49
N ILE A 527 -29.59 -19.16 -15.56
CA ILE A 527 -29.84 -18.08 -16.52
C ILE A 527 -29.17 -18.43 -17.86
N PHE A 528 -27.86 -18.65 -17.85
CA PHE A 528 -27.06 -18.77 -19.07
C PHE A 528 -27.25 -20.11 -19.80
N GLY A 529 -27.51 -21.19 -19.06
CA GLY A 529 -27.79 -22.51 -19.60
C GLY A 529 -29.10 -22.57 -20.40
N ALA A 530 -30.07 -21.70 -20.08
CA ALA A 530 -31.32 -21.57 -20.82
C ALA A 530 -31.18 -20.87 -22.18
N PHE A 531 -30.01 -20.32 -22.52
CA PHE A 531 -29.80 -19.62 -23.78
C PHE A 531 -29.83 -20.60 -24.96
N ALA A 532 -30.71 -20.34 -25.93
CA ALA A 532 -30.89 -21.21 -27.10
C ALA A 532 -29.72 -21.10 -28.11
N LYS A 533 -29.16 -19.90 -28.29
CA LYS A 533 -28.06 -19.61 -29.23
C LYS A 533 -26.75 -19.29 -28.51
N LYS A 534 -26.26 -20.20 -27.68
CA LYS A 534 -24.99 -20.00 -26.92
C LYS A 534 -23.82 -19.63 -27.83
N GLY A 535 -23.74 -20.22 -29.04
CA GLY A 535 -22.73 -19.88 -30.04
C GLY A 535 -22.68 -18.39 -30.41
N ALA A 536 -23.82 -17.69 -30.47
CA ALA A 536 -23.84 -16.25 -30.73
C ALA A 536 -23.24 -15.46 -29.55
N TRP A 537 -23.47 -15.91 -28.31
CA TRP A 537 -22.89 -15.28 -27.12
C TRP A 537 -21.39 -15.52 -26.99
N ILE A 538 -20.87 -16.67 -27.44
CA ILE A 538 -19.42 -16.88 -27.58
C ILE A 538 -18.83 -15.77 -28.44
N VAL A 539 -19.41 -15.54 -29.62
CA VAL A 539 -18.94 -14.52 -30.58
C VAL A 539 -19.04 -13.12 -29.98
N VAL A 540 -20.17 -12.77 -29.34
CA VAL A 540 -20.36 -11.45 -28.71
C VAL A 540 -19.29 -11.20 -27.65
N PHE A 541 -19.13 -12.09 -26.66
CA PHE A 541 -18.16 -11.88 -25.58
C PHE A 541 -16.72 -11.96 -26.07
N PHE A 542 -16.42 -12.78 -27.08
CA PHE A 542 -15.10 -12.84 -27.69
C PHE A 542 -14.76 -11.54 -28.45
N ILE A 543 -15.69 -10.99 -29.23
CA ILE A 543 -15.50 -9.70 -29.90
C ILE A 543 -15.34 -8.57 -28.88
N THR A 544 -16.13 -8.56 -27.80
CA THR A 544 -15.97 -7.59 -26.72
C THR A 544 -14.60 -7.70 -26.05
N SER A 545 -14.10 -8.92 -25.84
CA SER A 545 -12.75 -9.15 -25.31
C SER A 545 -11.68 -8.60 -26.25
N ILE A 546 -11.79 -8.85 -27.56
CA ILE A 546 -10.90 -8.28 -28.57
C ILE A 546 -10.95 -6.75 -28.54
N ALA A 547 -12.14 -6.14 -28.43
CA ALA A 547 -12.29 -4.71 -28.34
C ALA A 547 -11.56 -4.13 -27.13
N PHE A 548 -11.63 -4.78 -25.96
CA PHE A 548 -10.86 -4.39 -24.79
C PHE A 548 -9.35 -4.57 -24.97
N PHE A 549 -8.88 -5.65 -25.61
CA PHE A 549 -7.45 -5.82 -25.92
C PHE A 549 -6.94 -4.76 -26.91
N ILE A 550 -7.72 -4.41 -27.93
CA ILE A 550 -7.40 -3.33 -28.87
C ILE A 550 -7.34 -2.00 -28.11
N TYR A 551 -8.34 -1.71 -27.27
CA TYR A 551 -8.36 -0.50 -26.46
C TYR A 551 -7.15 -0.42 -25.52
N ALA A 552 -6.81 -1.53 -24.86
CA ALA A 552 -5.64 -1.60 -24.00
C ALA A 552 -4.36 -1.38 -24.79
N GLY A 553 -4.18 -2.04 -25.94
CA GLY A 553 -3.01 -1.85 -26.80
C GLY A 553 -2.89 -0.43 -27.36
N TYR A 554 -4.00 0.22 -27.72
CA TYR A 554 -3.97 1.62 -28.17
C TYR A 554 -3.52 2.58 -27.05
N HIS A 555 -3.86 2.27 -25.79
CA HIS A 555 -3.50 3.07 -24.61
C HIS A 555 -2.32 2.47 -23.82
N SER A 556 -1.42 1.72 -24.49
CA SER A 556 -0.23 1.13 -23.85
C SER A 556 0.95 2.09 -23.72
N GLY A 557 0.89 3.23 -24.42
CA GLY A 557 1.94 4.24 -24.43
C GLY A 557 1.90 5.17 -23.21
N TYR A 558 2.99 5.91 -23.04
CA TYR A 558 3.10 6.98 -22.05
C TYR A 558 2.87 8.33 -22.71
N GLU A 559 2.29 9.25 -21.95
CA GLU A 559 1.97 10.60 -22.37
C GLU A 559 1.90 11.52 -21.14
N TYR A 560 1.72 12.82 -21.35
CA TYR A 560 1.47 13.74 -20.24
C TYR A 560 0.24 13.29 -19.44
N GLY A 561 0.38 13.12 -18.13
CA GLY A 561 -0.67 12.56 -17.27
C GLY A 561 -0.70 11.01 -17.21
N LYS A 562 0.12 10.32 -17.99
CA LYS A 562 0.39 8.87 -17.88
C LYS A 562 1.88 8.63 -18.05
N ALA A 563 2.65 9.04 -17.04
CA ALA A 563 4.07 9.22 -17.19
C ALA A 563 4.84 7.89 -17.23
N LYS A 564 5.93 7.85 -18.00
CA LYS A 564 6.93 6.79 -17.90
C LYS A 564 7.79 7.04 -16.66
N SER A 565 7.90 6.05 -15.78
CA SER A 565 8.88 6.08 -14.69
C SER A 565 10.27 5.70 -15.19
N ASN A 566 11.30 6.46 -14.78
CA ASN A 566 12.70 6.09 -14.97
C ASN A 566 13.59 6.52 -13.79
N SER A 567 14.77 5.94 -13.70
CA SER A 567 15.68 6.15 -12.58
C SER A 567 17.11 6.44 -13.00
N LEU A 568 17.74 7.36 -12.27
CA LEU A 568 19.14 7.71 -12.45
C LEU A 568 19.73 8.13 -11.11
N LEU A 569 20.88 7.56 -10.79
CA LEU A 569 21.64 7.90 -9.59
C LEU A 569 23.11 8.08 -9.96
N TYR A 570 23.75 9.01 -9.27
CA TYR A 570 25.19 9.19 -9.30
C TYR A 570 25.80 8.56 -8.05
N VAL A 571 26.73 7.61 -8.23
CA VAL A 571 27.43 6.93 -7.13
C VAL A 571 28.90 7.25 -7.19
N TYR A 572 29.41 8.00 -6.20
CA TYR A 572 30.82 8.28 -6.02
C TYR A 572 31.41 7.42 -4.90
N ASN A 573 32.41 6.61 -5.23
CA ASN A 573 33.18 5.84 -4.27
C ASN A 573 34.43 6.62 -3.87
N ALA A 574 34.43 7.13 -2.63
CA ALA A 574 35.50 7.97 -2.12
C ALA A 574 36.75 7.18 -1.68
N ASP A 575 36.67 5.86 -1.48
CA ASP A 575 37.82 5.02 -1.12
C ASP A 575 38.76 4.80 -2.32
N ASN A 576 38.22 4.67 -3.53
CA ASN A 576 39.01 4.43 -4.75
C ASN A 576 38.92 5.58 -5.77
N ASN A 577 38.23 6.66 -5.43
CA ASN A 577 38.05 7.85 -6.26
C ASN A 577 37.47 7.54 -7.66
N SER A 578 36.39 6.76 -7.69
CA SER A 578 35.67 6.42 -8.92
C SER A 578 34.19 6.82 -8.82
N ALA A 579 33.55 7.06 -9.97
CA ALA A 579 32.14 7.41 -10.03
C ALA A 579 31.41 6.61 -11.11
N ALA A 580 30.13 6.34 -10.87
CA ALA A 580 29.27 5.63 -11.80
C ALA A 580 27.86 6.24 -11.85
N TRP A 581 27.29 6.25 -13.05
CA TRP A 581 25.85 6.36 -13.27
C TRP A 581 25.22 4.99 -13.06
N THR A 582 24.07 4.92 -12.38
CA THR A 582 23.34 3.67 -12.17
C THR A 582 21.84 3.88 -12.27
N THR A 583 21.12 2.81 -12.61
CA THR A 583 19.66 2.82 -12.77
C THR A 583 19.05 1.52 -12.26
N TYR A 584 17.79 1.59 -11.82
CA TYR A 584 16.93 0.44 -11.55
C TYR A 584 16.17 -0.02 -12.80
N ASP A 585 16.15 0.79 -13.86
CA ASP A 585 15.30 0.57 -15.03
C ASP A 585 15.66 -0.72 -15.76
N THR A 586 14.63 -1.45 -16.20
CA THR A 586 14.83 -2.66 -17.01
C THR A 586 14.85 -2.32 -18.49
N ASN A 587 14.06 -1.31 -18.90
CA ASN A 587 14.00 -0.80 -20.27
C ASN A 587 14.49 0.65 -20.35
N LEU A 588 15.73 0.85 -20.78
CA LEU A 588 16.33 2.18 -20.94
C LEU A 588 15.58 3.01 -22.00
N ASP A 589 15.28 4.26 -21.68
CA ASP A 589 14.77 5.26 -22.62
C ASP A 589 15.88 6.18 -23.12
N GLU A 590 15.54 7.04 -24.09
CA GLU A 590 16.47 8.00 -24.68
C GLU A 590 17.10 8.95 -23.65
N TRP A 591 16.41 9.25 -22.55
CA TRP A 591 16.94 10.10 -21.49
C TRP A 591 17.98 9.33 -20.66
N THR A 592 17.69 8.12 -20.19
CA THR A 592 18.64 7.31 -19.40
C THR A 592 19.82 6.81 -20.23
N LYS A 593 19.63 6.47 -21.51
CA LYS A 593 20.71 6.12 -22.45
C LYS A 593 21.74 7.23 -22.61
N SER A 594 21.36 8.49 -22.46
CA SER A 594 22.32 9.60 -22.55
C SER A 594 23.41 9.58 -21.47
N TYR A 595 23.19 8.85 -20.38
CA TYR A 595 24.16 8.66 -19.28
C TYR A 595 24.77 7.25 -19.25
N LEU A 596 23.99 6.23 -19.60
CA LEU A 596 24.41 4.82 -19.51
C LEU A 596 25.00 4.27 -20.82
N GLY A 597 24.79 4.96 -21.94
CA GLY A 597 25.14 4.51 -23.28
C GLY A 597 24.18 3.46 -23.86
N GLU A 598 24.42 3.08 -25.12
CA GLU A 598 23.59 2.10 -25.85
C GLU A 598 23.86 0.64 -25.47
N LYS A 599 25.01 0.35 -24.84
CA LYS A 599 25.38 -1.01 -24.43
C LYS A 599 25.12 -1.19 -22.95
N ASN A 600 24.13 -2.03 -22.64
CA ASN A 600 23.75 -2.41 -21.29
C ASN A 600 24.90 -3.12 -20.55
N GLN A 601 25.65 -2.39 -19.74
CA GLN A 601 26.60 -2.97 -18.77
C GLN A 601 25.87 -3.23 -17.47
N LYS A 602 25.84 -4.48 -17.01
CA LYS A 602 25.23 -4.84 -15.72
C LYS A 602 25.93 -4.11 -14.58
N ALA A 603 25.15 -3.71 -13.56
CA ALA A 603 25.66 -3.05 -12.35
C ALA A 603 26.47 -4.01 -11.45
N VAL A 604 27.70 -4.35 -11.85
CA VAL A 604 28.60 -5.24 -11.10
C VAL A 604 29.24 -4.47 -9.95
N GLY A 605 29.21 -5.03 -8.74
CA GLY A 605 29.86 -4.47 -7.54
C GLY A 605 29.04 -3.42 -6.78
N LEU A 606 28.15 -2.69 -7.45
CA LEU A 606 27.28 -1.67 -6.82
C LEU A 606 26.22 -2.28 -5.87
N ASN A 607 25.77 -3.50 -6.16
CA ASN A 607 24.77 -4.21 -5.36
C ASN A 607 25.36 -4.95 -4.13
N THR A 608 26.64 -4.74 -3.79
CA THR A 608 27.28 -5.34 -2.60
C THR A 608 26.81 -4.70 -1.28
N LEU A 609 26.35 -3.45 -1.35
CA LEU A 609 25.73 -2.71 -0.25
C LEU A 609 24.25 -2.46 -0.63
N PRO A 610 23.36 -3.44 -0.41
CA PRO A 610 21.99 -3.38 -0.92
C PRO A 610 21.19 -2.26 -0.23
N LEU A 611 20.61 -1.38 -1.03
CA LEU A 611 19.66 -0.37 -0.57
C LEU A 611 18.27 -0.99 -0.43
N THR A 612 17.64 -0.78 0.71
CA THR A 612 16.26 -1.24 0.97
C THR A 612 15.26 -0.50 0.07
N SER A 613 14.32 -1.25 -0.50
CA SER A 613 13.20 -0.77 -1.30
C SER A 613 11.97 -1.67 -1.09
N LYS A 614 10.75 -1.16 -1.35
CA LYS A 614 9.47 -1.87 -1.08
C LYS A 614 9.39 -3.22 -1.81
N TYR A 615 9.93 -3.27 -3.03
CA TYR A 615 9.87 -4.46 -3.91
C TYR A 615 11.21 -5.20 -4.03
N ASN A 616 12.18 -4.89 -3.16
CA ASN A 616 13.55 -5.46 -3.19
C ASN A 616 14.24 -5.27 -4.56
N THR A 617 14.01 -4.11 -5.18
CA THR A 617 14.58 -3.72 -6.46
C THR A 617 16.07 -3.40 -6.31
N THR A 618 16.88 -3.88 -7.26
CA THR A 618 18.35 -3.71 -7.29
C THR A 618 18.78 -2.97 -8.55
N PHE A 619 20.00 -2.43 -8.58
CA PHE A 619 20.50 -1.75 -9.76
C PHE A 619 20.66 -2.74 -10.92
N THR A 620 20.14 -2.37 -12.09
CA THR A 620 20.13 -3.21 -13.29
C THR A 620 21.35 -2.91 -14.16
N TYR A 621 21.60 -1.62 -14.46
CA TYR A 621 22.67 -1.18 -15.33
C TYR A 621 23.50 -0.05 -14.71
N SER A 622 24.76 0.04 -15.12
CA SER A 622 25.67 1.11 -14.70
C SER A 622 26.65 1.50 -15.79
N ALA A 623 27.13 2.75 -15.77
CA ALA A 623 28.20 3.24 -16.62
C ALA A 623 29.16 4.13 -15.83
N ILE A 624 30.39 4.30 -16.32
CA ILE A 624 31.37 5.20 -15.68
C ILE A 624 30.85 6.64 -15.76
N ALA A 625 30.89 7.35 -14.64
CA ALA A 625 30.54 8.77 -14.54
C ALA A 625 31.79 9.64 -14.33
N PRO A 626 31.76 10.92 -14.72
CA PRO A 626 32.82 11.85 -14.38
C PRO A 626 32.90 12.04 -12.86
N VAL A 627 34.11 12.01 -12.30
CA VAL A 627 34.32 12.31 -10.88
C VAL A 627 34.16 13.82 -10.67
N VAL A 628 33.21 14.20 -9.82
CA VAL A 628 33.01 15.57 -9.36
C VAL A 628 33.32 15.71 -7.86
N ASP A 629 33.77 16.89 -7.44
CA ASP A 629 34.16 17.16 -6.05
C ASP A 629 32.94 17.41 -5.16
N VAL A 630 32.26 16.32 -4.79
CA VAL A 630 31.12 16.38 -3.85
C VAL A 630 31.66 16.44 -2.42
N PRO A 631 31.25 17.44 -1.59
CA PRO A 631 31.67 17.52 -0.19
C PRO A 631 31.29 16.25 0.58
N LYS A 632 32.32 15.54 1.08
CA LYS A 632 32.18 14.28 1.84
C LYS A 632 31.78 14.58 3.29
N PRO A 633 31.03 13.72 3.98
CA PRO A 633 30.71 13.92 5.39
C PRO A 633 31.94 13.82 6.29
N THR A 634 31.91 14.53 7.42
CA THR A 634 32.96 14.45 8.44
C THR A 634 32.67 13.29 9.39
N ILE A 635 33.57 12.30 9.46
CA ILE A 635 33.48 11.14 10.36
C ILE A 635 34.41 11.34 11.57
N GLN A 636 33.84 11.44 12.77
CA GLN A 636 34.58 11.64 14.01
C GLN A 636 34.35 10.48 14.98
N PHE A 637 35.43 9.94 15.54
CA PHE A 637 35.37 8.96 16.63
C PHE A 637 35.44 9.73 17.95
N LEU A 638 34.26 10.08 18.49
CA LEU A 638 34.14 10.82 19.75
C LEU A 638 34.67 10.03 20.94
N ARG A 639 34.50 8.71 20.92
CA ARG A 639 35.06 7.80 21.92
C ARG A 639 35.39 6.45 21.30
N ASP A 640 36.51 5.91 21.72
CA ASP A 640 36.96 4.56 21.36
C ASP A 640 37.80 4.02 22.51
N SER A 641 37.18 3.18 23.34
CA SER A 641 37.79 2.71 24.58
C SER A 641 37.52 1.23 24.80
N VAL A 642 38.54 0.49 25.27
CA VAL A 642 38.42 -0.94 25.59
C VAL A 642 38.17 -1.10 27.09
N ILE A 643 37.12 -1.84 27.45
CA ILE A 643 36.75 -2.20 28.82
C ILE A 643 36.59 -3.72 28.89
N GLY A 644 37.53 -4.41 29.55
CA GLY A 644 37.54 -5.87 29.64
C GLY A 644 37.69 -6.56 28.27
N ASN A 645 36.65 -7.27 27.84
CA ASN A 645 36.58 -7.92 26.52
C ASN A 645 35.79 -7.13 25.47
N ASN A 646 35.26 -5.96 25.83
CA ASN A 646 34.44 -5.14 24.96
C ASN A 646 35.18 -3.86 24.56
N ARG A 647 34.98 -3.42 23.32
CA ARG A 647 35.39 -2.11 22.81
C ARG A 647 34.13 -1.27 22.63
N TYR A 648 34.07 -0.14 23.34
CA TYR A 648 33.00 0.85 23.21
C TYR A 648 33.39 1.89 22.16
N LEU A 649 32.47 2.17 21.25
CA LEU A 649 32.64 3.14 20.18
C LEU A 649 31.49 4.15 20.22
N LYS A 650 31.83 5.43 20.12
CA LYS A 650 30.89 6.53 19.83
C LYS A 650 31.37 7.28 18.60
N ILE A 651 30.61 7.20 17.52
CA ILE A 651 30.95 7.73 16.20
C ILE A 651 29.93 8.79 15.81
N LYS A 652 30.40 9.95 15.36
CA LYS A 652 29.59 11.05 14.84
C LYS A 652 29.88 11.26 13.36
N ILE A 653 28.84 11.27 12.54
CA ILE A 653 28.91 11.55 11.09
C ILE A 653 28.14 12.84 10.85
N THR A 654 28.88 13.89 10.47
CA THR A 654 28.33 15.24 10.26
C THR A 654 28.24 15.53 8.78
N PRO A 655 27.05 15.90 8.26
CA PRO A 655 26.92 16.29 6.87
C PRO A 655 27.65 17.60 6.59
N ASN A 656 28.43 17.64 5.50
CA ASN A 656 29.09 18.86 5.00
C ASN A 656 28.34 19.50 3.82
N ARG A 657 27.16 18.97 3.48
CA ARG A 657 26.23 19.47 2.45
C ARG A 657 24.80 19.13 2.86
N LYS A 658 23.78 19.60 2.11
CA LYS A 658 22.40 19.16 2.34
C LYS A 658 22.27 17.68 1.97
N VAL A 659 21.86 16.85 2.92
CA VAL A 659 21.71 15.40 2.75
C VAL A 659 20.36 14.96 3.26
N ASN A 660 19.88 13.83 2.75
CA ASN A 660 18.55 13.32 3.08
C ASN A 660 18.61 11.96 3.76
N ARG A 661 19.66 11.17 3.51
CA ARG A 661 19.72 9.79 3.98
C ARG A 661 21.15 9.31 4.19
N TYR A 662 21.36 8.56 5.27
CA TYR A 662 22.54 7.74 5.49
C TYR A 662 22.15 6.27 5.58
N ASP A 663 22.85 5.40 4.88
CA ASP A 663 22.80 3.95 5.08
C ASP A 663 24.13 3.48 5.66
N ILE A 664 24.06 2.80 6.81
CA ILE A 664 25.22 2.24 7.50
C ILE A 664 25.21 0.74 7.34
N PHE A 665 26.35 0.20 6.92
CA PHE A 665 26.58 -1.22 6.78
C PHE A 665 27.76 -1.63 7.66
N ALA A 666 27.73 -2.88 8.09
CA ALA A 666 28.83 -3.48 8.82
C ALA A 666 28.98 -4.95 8.43
N ASN A 667 30.20 -5.45 8.45
CA ASN A 667 30.51 -6.85 8.18
C ASN A 667 29.60 -7.77 9.02
N PRO A 668 28.91 -8.77 8.43
CA PRO A 668 28.00 -9.66 9.17
C PRO A 668 28.66 -10.41 10.34
N LYS A 669 30.00 -10.55 10.34
CA LYS A 669 30.76 -11.15 11.45
C LYS A 669 30.91 -10.23 12.67
N MET A 670 30.60 -8.94 12.54
CA MET A 670 30.58 -8.00 13.67
C MET A 670 29.29 -8.18 14.47
N THR A 671 29.45 -8.39 15.78
CA THR A 671 28.33 -8.43 16.73
C THR A 671 28.29 -7.10 17.48
N PHE A 672 27.13 -6.45 17.44
CA PHE A 672 26.89 -5.18 18.11
C PHE A 672 26.09 -5.43 19.40
N TYR A 673 26.49 -4.74 20.47
CA TYR A 673 25.75 -4.74 21.72
C TYR A 673 25.37 -3.32 22.14
N ASN A 674 24.17 -3.17 22.71
CA ASN A 674 23.58 -1.91 23.15
C ASN A 674 23.67 -0.83 22.07
N PHE A 675 23.30 -1.17 20.83
CA PHE A 675 23.36 -0.24 19.71
C PHE A 675 22.33 0.86 19.90
N LYS A 676 22.78 2.11 19.81
CA LYS A 676 21.92 3.28 19.79
C LYS A 676 22.34 4.21 18.68
N ALA A 677 21.36 4.89 18.11
CA ALA A 677 21.56 5.94 17.14
C ALA A 677 20.76 7.18 17.54
N ASN A 678 21.39 8.35 17.58
CA ASN A 678 20.84 9.62 18.05
C ASN A 678 20.12 9.51 19.41
N GLY A 679 20.68 8.69 20.31
CA GLY A 679 20.18 8.50 21.68
C GLY A 679 19.05 7.49 21.84
N VAL A 680 18.54 6.89 20.76
CA VAL A 680 17.46 5.90 20.80
C VAL A 680 17.93 4.51 20.36
N ALA A 681 17.27 3.47 20.86
CA ALA A 681 17.47 2.06 20.50
C ALA A 681 16.21 1.52 19.81
N THR A 682 16.34 0.36 19.17
CA THR A 682 15.23 -0.40 18.59
C THR A 682 14.18 -0.75 19.66
N SER A 683 12.91 -0.58 19.31
CA SER A 683 11.79 -0.78 20.23
C SER A 683 11.41 -2.26 20.30
N GLY A 684 12.15 -3.05 21.07
CA GLY A 684 11.84 -4.50 21.19
C GLY A 684 13.02 -5.41 21.49
N GLU A 685 14.24 -4.87 21.61
CA GLU A 685 15.42 -5.63 22.02
C GLU A 685 15.23 -6.26 23.42
N LYS A 686 14.80 -7.52 23.45
CA LYS A 686 14.76 -8.35 24.67
C LYS A 686 16.18 -8.68 25.18
N THR A 687 17.19 -8.49 24.32
CA THR A 687 18.59 -8.79 24.60
C THR A 687 19.44 -7.58 24.26
N ASN A 688 20.60 -7.45 24.91
CA ASN A 688 21.56 -6.38 24.66
C ASN A 688 22.25 -6.49 23.28
N ARG A 689 21.85 -7.41 22.40
CA ARG A 689 22.48 -7.67 21.10
C ARG A 689 21.57 -7.18 19.99
N LEU A 690 22.14 -6.44 19.03
CA LEU A 690 21.44 -6.04 17.81
C LEU A 690 21.24 -7.25 16.90
N GLU A 691 19.99 -7.64 16.72
CA GLU A 691 19.59 -8.62 15.71
C GLU A 691 19.49 -7.92 14.35
N ARG A 692 20.05 -8.54 13.30
CA ARG A 692 20.02 -7.97 11.95
C ARG A 692 20.10 -9.04 10.88
N GLU A 693 19.42 -8.78 9.77
CA GLU A 693 19.53 -9.58 8.55
C GLU A 693 20.49 -8.91 7.57
N GLY A 694 21.63 -9.54 7.32
CA GLY A 694 22.62 -9.06 6.37
C GLY A 694 23.57 -7.98 6.90
N SER A 695 24.07 -7.12 6.01
CA SER A 695 25.13 -6.15 6.31
C SER A 695 24.61 -4.80 6.80
N LYS A 696 23.40 -4.39 6.38
CA LYS A 696 22.82 -3.10 6.77
C LYS A 696 22.46 -3.10 8.26
N ILE A 697 22.79 -2.03 8.97
CA ILE A 697 22.47 -1.86 10.40
C ILE A 697 21.60 -0.64 10.68
N LEU A 698 21.64 0.35 9.80
CA LEU A 698 20.91 1.59 10.01
C LEU A 698 20.57 2.28 8.68
N CYS A 699 19.38 2.86 8.61
CA CYS A 699 18.93 3.79 7.61
C CYS A 699 18.47 5.06 8.33
N TYR A 700 19.26 6.13 8.30
CA TYR A 700 18.90 7.39 8.95
C TYR A 700 18.39 8.40 7.92
N TYR A 701 17.12 8.82 8.03
CA TYR A 701 16.58 9.94 7.28
C TYR A 701 16.85 11.25 8.01
N VAL A 702 17.58 12.14 7.33
CA VAL A 702 18.17 13.33 7.94
C VAL A 702 17.18 14.48 7.90
N VAL A 703 16.91 15.07 9.07
CA VAL A 703 16.09 16.27 9.24
C VAL A 703 16.98 17.41 9.72
N GLY A 704 16.88 18.57 9.08
CA GLY A 704 17.62 19.78 9.51
C GLY A 704 19.15 19.64 9.44
N ASN A 705 19.68 18.73 8.60
CA ASN A 705 21.10 18.38 8.56
C ASN A 705 21.68 17.91 9.93
N GLU A 706 20.82 17.38 10.81
CA GLU A 706 21.28 16.86 12.10
C GLU A 706 22.31 15.71 11.90
N PRO A 707 23.43 15.70 12.65
CA PRO A 707 24.42 14.63 12.55
C PRO A 707 23.88 13.28 13.00
N LEU A 708 24.42 12.20 12.43
CA LEU A 708 24.23 10.85 12.94
C LEU A 708 25.23 10.59 14.07
N GLU A 709 24.74 10.24 15.26
CA GLU A 709 25.57 9.75 16.37
C GLU A 709 25.24 8.30 16.68
N MET A 710 26.20 7.40 16.47
CA MET A 710 26.07 5.98 16.81
C MET A 710 26.90 5.65 18.04
N GLU A 711 26.34 4.87 18.96
CA GLU A 711 27.06 4.31 20.10
C GLU A 711 26.76 2.81 20.26
N PHE A 712 27.79 2.00 20.46
CA PHE A 712 27.68 0.55 20.59
C PHE A 712 28.94 -0.07 21.17
N TYR A 713 28.81 -1.34 21.57
CA TYR A 713 29.93 -2.19 21.95
C TYR A 713 30.15 -3.29 20.91
N ILE A 714 31.41 -3.65 20.69
CA ILE A 714 31.82 -4.85 19.96
C ILE A 714 32.84 -5.64 20.79
N ASN A 715 33.12 -6.89 20.44
CA ASN A 715 34.24 -7.61 21.06
C ASN A 715 35.56 -6.91 20.68
N LYS A 716 36.49 -6.79 21.62
CA LYS A 716 37.81 -6.17 21.36
C LYS A 716 38.62 -6.86 20.26
N SER A 717 38.40 -8.16 20.01
CA SER A 717 39.05 -8.91 18.94
C SER A 717 38.33 -8.81 17.59
N SER A 718 37.13 -8.23 17.54
CA SER A 718 36.41 -8.00 16.29
C SER A 718 37.13 -6.95 15.43
N VAL A 719 37.36 -7.29 14.17
CA VAL A 719 37.84 -6.33 13.16
C VAL A 719 36.74 -5.32 12.90
N PHE A 720 37.07 -4.03 13.00
CA PHE A 720 36.14 -2.94 12.71
C PHE A 720 36.04 -2.74 11.19
N ASP A 721 34.89 -3.06 10.61
CA ASP A 721 34.64 -3.03 9.17
C ASP A 721 33.20 -2.55 8.90
N MET A 722 33.07 -1.25 8.63
CA MET A 722 31.80 -0.58 8.40
C MET A 722 31.87 0.32 7.17
N ASP A 723 30.77 0.40 6.44
CA ASP A 723 30.60 1.23 5.25
C ASP A 723 29.48 2.25 5.47
N LEU A 724 29.65 3.40 4.85
CA LEU A 724 28.71 4.52 4.84
C LEU A 724 28.30 4.79 3.41
N ILE A 725 26.99 4.94 3.20
CA ILE A 725 26.43 5.59 2.01
C ILE A 725 25.70 6.84 2.47
N GLU A 726 26.18 8.01 2.06
CA GLU A 726 25.47 9.28 2.19
C GLU A 726 24.70 9.56 0.89
N SER A 727 23.43 9.92 0.97
CA SER A 727 22.58 10.25 -0.18
C SER A 727 21.89 11.60 -0.01
N SER A 728 21.88 12.40 -1.07
CA SER A 728 21.11 13.65 -1.20
C SER A 728 20.18 13.57 -2.40
N PHE A 729 18.96 14.11 -2.28
CA PHE A 729 17.91 14.07 -3.32
C PHE A 729 17.96 15.29 -4.22
N ASP A 730 19.16 15.65 -4.67
CA ASP A 730 19.43 16.88 -5.40
C ASP A 730 19.99 16.64 -6.80
N LEU A 731 20.04 15.39 -7.30
CA LEU A 731 20.70 15.05 -8.57
C LEU A 731 20.25 15.95 -9.73
N MET A 732 18.92 16.11 -9.87
CA MET A 732 18.31 16.90 -10.94
C MET A 732 18.61 18.41 -10.82
N SER A 733 18.97 18.88 -9.63
CA SER A 733 19.29 20.29 -9.34
C SER A 733 20.78 20.53 -9.08
N ASN A 734 21.61 19.48 -9.13
CA ASN A 734 23.00 19.56 -8.69
C ASN A 734 23.87 20.24 -9.76
N PRO A 735 24.50 21.40 -9.47
CA PRO A 735 25.24 22.18 -10.46
C PRO A 735 26.52 21.49 -10.94
N LEU A 736 27.06 20.52 -10.18
CA LEU A 736 28.27 19.80 -10.56
C LEU A 736 28.02 18.74 -11.64
N LEU A 737 26.80 18.21 -11.71
CA LEU A 737 26.45 17.08 -12.58
C LEU A 737 25.68 17.49 -13.84
N ASN A 738 25.02 18.67 -13.82
CA ASN A 738 24.29 19.25 -14.96
C ASN A 738 23.37 18.25 -15.68
N VAL A 739 22.56 17.51 -14.90
CA VAL A 739 21.63 16.50 -15.41
C VAL A 739 20.51 17.19 -16.19
N LYS A 740 20.28 16.77 -17.43
CA LYS A 740 19.21 17.27 -18.27
C LYS A 740 17.84 17.02 -17.61
N PRO A 741 16.91 18.00 -17.62
CA PRO A 741 15.54 17.76 -17.21
C PRO A 741 14.90 16.60 -17.97
N ARG A 742 13.99 15.90 -17.31
CA ARG A 742 13.12 14.91 -17.95
C ARG A 742 12.12 15.59 -18.88
N GLU A 743 11.67 14.86 -19.88
CA GLU A 743 10.52 15.27 -20.67
C GLU A 743 9.24 15.26 -19.81
N ASN A 744 8.23 16.05 -20.20
CA ASN A 744 6.99 16.22 -19.43
C ASN A 744 6.10 14.96 -19.31
N TRP A 745 6.41 13.91 -20.07
CA TRP A 745 5.77 12.60 -20.02
C TRP A 745 6.60 11.56 -19.24
N MET A 746 7.69 11.96 -18.61
CA MET A 746 8.53 11.12 -17.76
C MET A 746 8.46 11.57 -16.29
N MET A 747 8.68 10.65 -15.37
CA MET A 747 8.74 10.90 -13.93
C MET A 747 9.80 10.01 -13.25
N PRO A 748 10.28 10.36 -12.06
CA PRO A 748 11.15 9.47 -11.28
C PRO A 748 10.43 8.17 -10.88
N THR A 749 11.13 7.04 -11.00
CA THR A 749 10.68 5.73 -10.49
C THR A 749 10.41 5.77 -8.98
N PRO A 750 9.22 5.31 -8.53
CA PRO A 750 8.85 5.28 -7.12
C PRO A 750 9.45 4.08 -6.36
N PHE A 751 9.28 4.05 -5.03
CA PHE A 751 9.65 2.95 -4.12
C PHE A 751 11.15 2.58 -4.01
N VAL A 752 12.03 3.26 -4.75
CA VAL A 752 13.49 3.10 -4.71
C VAL A 752 14.12 4.45 -4.41
N LEU A 753 15.33 4.47 -3.82
CA LEU A 753 16.12 5.71 -3.78
C LEU A 753 16.34 6.16 -5.23
N ASN A 754 15.96 7.38 -5.59
CA ASN A 754 16.09 7.86 -6.96
C ASN A 754 16.49 9.34 -6.97
N ASP A 755 16.94 9.82 -8.13
CA ASP A 755 17.39 11.20 -8.33
C ASP A 755 18.40 11.64 -7.27
N ALA A 756 19.29 10.71 -6.90
CA ALA A 756 20.18 10.86 -5.76
C ALA A 756 21.65 10.97 -6.14
N VAL A 757 22.37 11.82 -5.40
CA VAL A 757 23.84 11.92 -5.41
C VAL A 757 24.37 11.18 -4.18
N MET A 758 25.02 10.04 -4.42
CA MET A 758 25.49 9.13 -3.39
C MET A 758 27.01 9.19 -3.22
N ILE A 759 27.47 9.19 -1.96
CA ILE A 759 28.87 9.02 -1.60
C ILE A 759 29.02 7.73 -0.80
N GLN A 760 29.80 6.79 -1.33
CA GLN A 760 30.19 5.55 -0.66
C GLN A 760 31.60 5.70 -0.09
N GLN A 761 31.77 5.37 1.19
CA GLN A 761 33.09 5.33 1.83
C GLN A 761 33.11 4.41 3.05
N LYS A 762 34.27 3.84 3.36
CA LYS A 762 34.51 3.15 4.63
C LYS A 762 34.49 4.13 5.80
N ILE A 763 33.89 3.71 6.90
CA ILE A 763 33.99 4.43 8.18
C ILE A 763 35.37 4.11 8.76
N LYS A 764 36.31 5.06 8.66
CA LYS A 764 37.68 4.95 9.20
C LYS A 764 38.00 6.20 10.01
N ARG A 765 38.92 6.10 10.97
CA ARG A 765 39.43 7.28 11.65
C ARG A 765 40.12 8.20 10.64
N TYR A 766 39.73 9.47 10.61
CA TYR A 766 40.48 10.47 9.89
C TYR A 766 41.90 10.53 10.45
N THR A 767 42.87 10.12 9.63
CA THR A 767 44.30 10.28 9.92
C THR A 767 44.77 11.35 8.93
N PRO A 768 45.17 12.55 9.37
CA PRO A 768 45.68 13.56 8.46
C PRO A 768 46.81 12.97 7.63
N PRO A 769 46.91 13.28 6.31
CA PRO A 769 48.08 12.87 5.55
C PRO A 769 49.33 13.39 6.25
N VAL A 770 50.24 12.48 6.58
CA VAL A 770 51.56 12.84 7.10
C VAL A 770 52.23 13.64 5.99
N LYS A 771 52.34 14.97 6.16
CA LYS A 771 53.21 15.76 5.29
C LYS A 771 54.60 15.12 5.39
N PRO A 772 55.24 14.73 4.26
CA PRO A 772 56.64 14.34 4.31
C PRO A 772 57.39 15.46 5.01
N ILE A 773 58.13 15.12 6.06
CA ILE A 773 59.13 16.05 6.59
C ILE A 773 60.09 16.26 5.43
N GLU A 774 60.07 17.45 4.83
CA GLU A 774 61.18 17.88 3.97
C GLU A 774 62.42 17.82 4.87
N THR A 775 63.30 16.86 4.60
CA THR A 775 64.60 16.82 5.23
C THR A 775 65.32 18.08 4.82
N ALA A 776 65.44 19.04 5.74
CA ALA A 776 66.32 20.17 5.56
C ALA A 776 67.72 19.64 5.20
N PRO A 777 68.37 20.17 4.14
CA PRO A 777 69.70 19.72 3.78
C PRO A 777 70.66 20.02 4.94
N VAL A 778 71.39 18.98 5.37
CA VAL A 778 72.45 19.08 6.36
C VAL A 778 73.56 19.96 5.76
N VAL A 779 73.68 21.19 6.25
CA VAL A 779 74.84 22.04 5.98
C VAL A 779 75.95 21.60 6.93
N ASP A 780 76.95 20.93 6.40
CA ASP A 780 78.17 20.57 7.12
C ASP A 780 79.06 21.82 7.22
N SER A 781 79.12 22.45 8.39
CA SER A 781 79.93 23.64 8.63
C SER A 781 81.00 23.39 9.70
N LEU A 782 82.06 22.70 9.31
CA LEU A 782 83.36 22.85 9.95
C LEU A 782 84.07 24.06 9.33
N ALA A 783 83.88 25.23 9.93
CA ALA A 783 84.71 26.41 9.65
C ALA A 783 85.23 27.00 10.97
N ILE A 784 86.56 26.98 11.07
CA ILE A 784 87.37 27.39 12.22
C ILE A 784 87.19 28.89 12.50
N SER A 785 86.97 29.22 13.77
CA SER A 785 86.95 30.58 14.32
C SER A 785 88.29 31.31 14.09
N LYS A 786 88.22 32.53 13.54
CA LYS A 786 89.26 33.55 13.68
C LYS A 786 88.64 34.81 14.27
N ASP A 787 89.07 35.15 15.48
CA ASP A 787 88.76 36.39 16.16
C ASP A 787 89.13 37.62 15.32
N SER A 788 88.23 38.60 15.27
CA SER A 788 88.63 40.00 15.13
C SER A 788 87.64 40.93 15.82
N ILE A 789 88.20 41.69 16.76
CA ILE A 789 87.61 42.73 17.60
C ILE A 789 87.28 43.97 16.76
N LYS A 790 86.13 44.64 17.00
CA LYS A 790 85.97 46.13 17.09
C LYS A 790 84.47 46.56 17.15
N PRO A 791 84.13 47.81 17.55
CA PRO A 791 83.79 48.19 18.92
C PRO A 791 82.35 48.74 19.04
N ALA A 792 82.04 49.22 20.25
CA ALA A 792 80.72 49.63 20.72
C ALA A 792 80.25 51.05 20.30
N VAL A 793 78.94 51.26 20.52
CA VAL A 793 78.16 52.52 20.69
C VAL A 793 77.94 53.33 19.40
N THR A 794 76.73 53.71 18.99
CA THR A 794 75.79 54.63 19.65
C THR A 794 74.41 54.67 18.95
N PRO A 795 73.37 55.22 19.61
CA PRO A 795 71.95 55.03 19.30
C PRO A 795 71.32 56.19 18.50
N GLU A 796 70.17 55.91 17.87
CA GLU A 796 68.89 56.61 18.03
C GLU A 796 67.74 55.74 17.52
#